data_AF-A0A2V0PGF4-F1
#
_entry.id   AF-A0A2V0PGF4-F1
#
_cell.length_a   1.000
_cell.length_b   1.000
_cell.length_c   1.000
_cell.angle_alpha   90.00
_cell.angle_beta   90.00
_cell.angle_gamma   90.00
#
_symmetry.space_group_name_H-M   'P 1'
#
loop_
_entity.id
_entity.type
_entity.pdbx_description
1 polymer ?
#
loop_
_entity_poly.entity_id
_entity_poly.type
_entity_poly.pdbx_seq_one_letter_code
_entity_poly.pdbx_strand_id
1 'polypeptide(L)'
;MAGAENGALRQILAVALSPEDAKGSAGDAPVVYLEGLAKELAEEGTPPQLCAATLDRAIVARLIEAPPPAYPQPPLHYLLGCYARASDALRSASGGRGDAAERARLVEVVSEARAQVVQYAVLLLSGSGVVPEPPKAAERGSAQLADALIAANGGRCEPGVVPMPPGFLEELASKCDSLDAVLKPVARELAAKVQSCSPLGDYAAPLAAVRQLVSVEPIAKALVELPSFLPDLKAYSGRALQLPGSSWLGPCFSVSVLPDPLIKQAPDILAECFANPEQRRQGEIIRTMASLRMTSKHITGELHAVVKALLGKGTREAAVAWIANALEGNAERGKMRPNVQAAASDGLFINLGAVLLQLCAPFLDPSAPLFWKRVDVRYLSQGRLSFAEDTKLAASADEERAWREEASKSAADPPAPAPEFHFVCEAFFMALKALHLGLVRLPDKRDNYARELQHMMRETAAMEGALHGLPAHQQAVASAELARHKAYVGMLQGHLLALETVLQDETLLGEVIAMYRLLAAWLLRLVAPDGRPALPLPEQVPREFATLPEWFVEDMAEALLSASRYAPHTLATARLDDMMLVLVTFIGSPKHIRSPYLRSKLSEVIHAWLPQADVNPGFRRGQSAGRQAQQDAALAALFEAHPLVCEHLVPSLLGLYSDIEYTERAGQFYIKFNMRQYLGDILAYAWRLQPHRDSWKRFALSGDDWPYLRFTNMLIADATYLLDESLKYIKSNREIEQLMADAAAWSALGPREQREKRAALEENGAHLRSLLALSGGPIRTLEYTSADPDLVRVYLCDEMVGRMADTLNYFLIYLTGPKRRDLKVKDPERFDFDPKKLLTQICSLYCNLSRADRAGAFARSIADDARSYRGGMFPEASLVLRQFGLMPEGEVQQLDLLAARVAQASARAQARDDPLADPPDEFLDPVVYTLMRDPVVSPASGTTYDRAVIRRHLLTDLRDPLNREALSPYDLRPDAALKARIDAWVAERTAAAGSGGGGGGGAAAAAMETG
;
A
#
# COMPACT_ATOMS: atom_id res chain seq x y z
N MET A 1 -1.88 1.25 -75.48
CA MET A 1 -2.75 0.31 -74.74
C MET A 1 -2.05 -0.99 -74.37
N ALA A 2 -1.86 -1.99 -75.26
CA ALA A 2 -1.28 -3.29 -74.87
C ALA A 2 0.12 -3.21 -74.21
N GLY A 3 0.99 -2.29 -74.64
CA GLY A 3 2.31 -2.09 -74.03
C GLY A 3 2.29 -1.48 -72.63
N ALA A 4 1.26 -0.67 -72.30
CA ALA A 4 1.13 -0.04 -70.99
C ALA A 4 0.62 -1.04 -69.94
N GLU A 5 -0.33 -1.90 -70.32
CA GLU A 5 -0.81 -3.02 -69.48
C GLU A 5 0.33 -4.00 -69.19
N ASN A 6 1.06 -4.42 -70.23
CA ASN A 6 2.20 -5.32 -70.10
C ASN A 6 3.29 -4.74 -69.18
N GLY A 7 3.61 -3.45 -69.34
CA GLY A 7 4.56 -2.75 -68.47
C GLY A 7 4.10 -2.67 -67.01
N ALA A 8 2.84 -2.33 -66.77
CA ALA A 8 2.28 -2.25 -65.42
C ALA A 8 2.26 -3.61 -64.71
N LEU A 9 1.76 -4.66 -65.38
CA LEU A 9 1.71 -6.01 -64.83
C LEU A 9 3.10 -6.61 -64.62
N ARG A 10 4.06 -6.34 -65.52
CA ARG A 10 5.47 -6.70 -65.32
C ARG A 10 6.05 -6.08 -64.06
N GLN A 11 5.77 -4.80 -63.81
CA GLN A 11 6.22 -4.11 -62.59
C GLN A 11 5.53 -4.66 -61.33
N ILE A 12 4.23 -4.95 -61.40
CA ILE A 12 3.47 -5.45 -60.26
C ILE A 12 3.91 -6.86 -59.87
N LEU A 13 3.93 -7.78 -60.84
CA LEU A 13 4.24 -9.19 -60.61
C LEU A 13 5.75 -9.46 -60.57
N ALA A 14 6.60 -8.53 -61.02
CA ALA A 14 8.03 -8.76 -61.20
C ALA A 14 8.32 -10.01 -62.07
N VAL A 15 7.56 -10.15 -63.17
CA VAL A 15 7.73 -11.25 -64.14
C VAL A 15 7.71 -10.73 -65.57
N ALA A 16 8.30 -11.48 -66.49
CA ALA A 16 8.30 -11.20 -67.92
C ALA A 16 8.07 -12.48 -68.73
N LEU A 17 7.46 -12.31 -69.91
CA LEU A 17 7.25 -13.38 -70.90
C LEU A 17 8.22 -13.27 -72.08
N SER A 18 9.21 -12.39 -72.01
CA SER A 18 10.32 -12.30 -72.96
C SER A 18 11.67 -12.20 -72.22
N PRO A 19 12.75 -12.80 -72.76
CA PRO A 19 14.08 -12.72 -72.14
C PRO A 19 14.65 -11.30 -72.08
N GLU A 20 14.26 -10.41 -73.00
CA GLU A 20 14.71 -9.02 -72.99
C GLU A 20 14.02 -8.20 -71.91
N ASP A 21 12.72 -8.43 -71.70
CA ASP A 21 11.95 -7.77 -70.64
C ASP A 21 12.30 -8.27 -69.24
N ALA A 22 12.92 -9.45 -69.12
CA ALA A 22 13.45 -9.97 -67.86
C ALA A 22 14.74 -9.27 -67.39
N LYS A 23 15.38 -8.46 -68.25
CA LYS A 23 16.58 -7.69 -67.86
C LYS A 23 16.18 -6.51 -66.96
N GLY A 24 16.34 -6.66 -65.65
CA GLY A 24 16.16 -5.58 -64.66
C GLY A 24 15.43 -6.01 -63.39
N SER A 25 14.91 -5.02 -62.67
CA SER A 25 14.15 -5.20 -61.43
C SER A 25 12.88 -4.33 -61.42
N ALA A 26 11.88 -4.77 -60.65
CA ALA A 26 10.69 -4.02 -60.29
C ALA A 26 10.85 -3.51 -58.85
N GLY A 27 11.44 -2.31 -58.71
CA GLY A 27 11.99 -1.86 -57.44
C GLY A 27 13.16 -2.73 -57.02
N ASP A 28 13.10 -3.30 -55.82
CA ASP A 28 14.14 -4.22 -55.29
C ASP A 28 13.94 -5.68 -55.76
N ALA A 29 12.79 -6.02 -56.36
CA ALA A 29 12.49 -7.38 -56.79
C ALA A 29 13.03 -7.66 -58.21
N PRO A 30 13.84 -8.71 -58.44
CA PRO A 30 14.30 -9.07 -59.79
C PRO A 30 13.14 -9.55 -60.65
N VAL A 31 13.13 -9.17 -61.94
CA VAL A 31 12.10 -9.63 -62.89
C VAL A 31 12.42 -11.07 -63.34
N VAL A 32 11.50 -12.00 -63.10
CA VAL A 32 11.66 -13.42 -63.43
C VAL A 32 11.09 -13.74 -64.81
N TYR A 33 11.85 -14.45 -65.64
CA TYR A 33 11.37 -14.92 -66.94
C TYR A 33 10.60 -16.23 -66.79
N LEU A 34 9.30 -16.20 -67.07
CA LEU A 34 8.43 -17.38 -66.99
C LEU A 34 8.48 -18.17 -68.32
N GLU A 35 9.60 -18.87 -68.55
CA GLU A 35 9.86 -19.56 -69.83
C GLU A 35 8.78 -20.60 -70.16
N GLY A 36 8.29 -21.33 -69.17
CA GLY A 36 7.25 -22.35 -69.35
C GLY A 36 5.96 -21.77 -69.87
N LEU A 37 5.46 -20.70 -69.23
CA LEU A 37 4.25 -20.00 -69.64
C LEU A 37 4.40 -19.31 -71.01
N ALA A 38 5.58 -18.74 -71.29
CA ALA A 38 5.85 -18.12 -72.59
C ALA A 38 5.78 -19.14 -73.74
N LYS A 39 6.26 -20.37 -73.53
CA LYS A 39 6.15 -21.47 -74.51
C LYS A 39 4.70 -21.94 -74.69
N GLU A 40 3.97 -22.11 -73.59
CA GLU A 40 2.57 -22.53 -73.60
C GLU A 40 1.68 -21.55 -74.39
N LEU A 41 1.86 -20.25 -74.16
CA LEU A 41 1.14 -19.20 -74.90
C LEU A 41 1.49 -19.21 -76.39
N ALA A 42 2.76 -19.44 -76.73
CA ALA A 42 3.20 -19.53 -78.12
C ALA A 42 2.61 -20.75 -78.85
N GLU A 43 2.48 -21.90 -78.17
CA GLU A 43 1.84 -23.11 -78.68
C GLU A 43 0.33 -22.93 -78.91
N GLU A 44 -0.33 -22.11 -78.08
CA GLU A 44 -1.75 -21.75 -78.21
C GLU A 44 -2.02 -20.66 -79.28
N GLY A 45 -0.98 -20.09 -79.89
CA GLY A 45 -1.11 -18.97 -80.82
C GLY A 45 -1.47 -17.64 -80.14
N THR A 46 -1.28 -17.54 -78.83
CA THR A 46 -1.54 -16.33 -78.03
C THR A 46 -0.24 -15.51 -77.91
N PRO A 47 -0.26 -14.18 -78.10
CA PRO A 47 0.95 -13.38 -77.95
C PRO A 47 1.48 -13.42 -76.50
N PRO A 48 2.80 -13.58 -76.27
CA PRO A 48 3.40 -13.67 -74.94
C PRO A 48 3.49 -12.29 -74.28
N GLN A 49 2.33 -11.72 -73.93
CA GLN A 49 2.20 -10.41 -73.26
C GLN A 49 1.36 -10.55 -71.99
N LEU A 50 1.72 -9.78 -70.95
CA LEU A 50 0.93 -9.68 -69.73
C LEU A 50 -0.26 -8.75 -69.99
N CYS A 51 -1.46 -9.28 -69.83
CA CYS A 51 -2.72 -8.53 -69.90
C CYS A 51 -3.75 -9.20 -68.97
N ALA A 52 -4.96 -8.67 -68.88
CA ALA A 52 -6.03 -9.25 -68.05
C ALA A 52 -6.26 -10.76 -68.32
N ALA A 53 -6.18 -11.19 -69.60
CA ALA A 53 -6.41 -12.58 -69.98
C ALA A 53 -5.29 -13.55 -69.56
N THR A 54 -4.05 -13.07 -69.39
CA THR A 54 -2.88 -13.89 -69.02
C THR A 54 -2.46 -13.71 -67.56
N LEU A 55 -3.12 -12.80 -66.83
CA LEU A 55 -2.81 -12.41 -65.47
C LEU A 55 -2.81 -13.59 -64.48
N ASP A 56 -3.90 -14.36 -64.45
CA ASP A 56 -4.06 -15.50 -63.53
C ASP A 56 -2.99 -16.58 -63.77
N ARG A 57 -2.78 -16.93 -65.04
CA ARG A 57 -1.72 -17.88 -65.47
C ARG A 57 -0.33 -17.40 -65.07
N ALA A 58 -0.05 -16.10 -65.19
CA ALA A 58 1.23 -15.52 -64.81
C ALA A 58 1.48 -15.58 -63.30
N ILE A 59 0.45 -15.33 -62.48
CA ILE A 59 0.53 -15.46 -61.02
C ILE A 59 0.80 -16.92 -60.64
N VAL A 60 0.02 -17.87 -61.17
CA VAL A 60 0.18 -19.31 -60.89
C VAL A 60 1.56 -19.81 -61.31
N ALA A 61 1.99 -19.52 -62.54
CA ALA A 61 3.30 -19.93 -63.04
C ALA A 61 4.42 -19.41 -62.14
N ARG A 62 4.33 -18.15 -61.69
CA ARG A 62 5.34 -17.59 -60.80
C ARG A 62 5.32 -18.22 -59.41
N LEU A 63 4.15 -18.57 -58.87
CA LEU A 63 4.04 -19.22 -57.55
C LEU A 63 4.57 -20.67 -57.56
N ILE A 64 4.60 -21.33 -58.72
CA ILE A 64 5.16 -22.68 -58.89
C ILE A 64 6.69 -22.62 -59.02
N GLU A 65 7.23 -21.60 -59.69
CA GLU A 65 8.68 -21.44 -59.86
C GLU A 65 9.39 -21.10 -58.54
N ALA A 66 10.53 -21.75 -58.30
CA ALA A 66 11.38 -21.46 -57.15
C ALA A 66 11.82 -19.98 -57.17
N PRO A 67 11.85 -19.29 -56.01
CA PRO A 67 12.29 -17.90 -55.98
C PRO A 67 13.77 -17.80 -56.37
N PRO A 68 14.19 -16.67 -56.99
CA PRO A 68 15.59 -16.44 -57.32
C PRO A 68 16.49 -16.58 -56.09
N PRO A 69 17.67 -17.26 -56.19
CA PRO A 69 18.55 -17.44 -55.03
C PRO A 69 19.01 -16.14 -54.36
N ALA A 70 19.14 -15.07 -55.15
CA ALA A 70 19.51 -13.74 -54.65
C ALA A 70 18.34 -12.98 -54.00
N TYR A 71 17.11 -13.48 -54.12
CA TYR A 71 15.89 -12.86 -53.61
C TYR A 71 14.88 -13.94 -53.17
N PRO A 72 15.18 -14.70 -52.10
CA PRO A 72 14.45 -15.90 -51.70
C PRO A 72 13.14 -15.56 -50.99
N GLN A 73 12.17 -14.99 -51.69
CA GLN A 73 10.86 -14.70 -51.14
C GLN A 73 9.96 -15.94 -51.15
N PRO A 74 9.39 -16.34 -50.00
CA PRO A 74 8.34 -17.35 -50.00
C PRO A 74 7.06 -16.80 -50.65
N PRO A 75 6.14 -17.68 -51.08
CA PRO A 75 4.98 -17.30 -51.90
C PRO A 75 4.10 -16.20 -51.27
N LEU A 76 3.83 -16.26 -49.96
CA LEU A 76 3.06 -15.21 -49.27
C LEU A 76 3.74 -13.83 -49.36
N HIS A 77 5.03 -13.74 -49.05
CA HIS A 77 5.76 -12.48 -49.09
C HIS A 77 5.92 -11.95 -50.51
N TYR A 78 6.03 -12.82 -51.52
CA TYR A 78 5.94 -12.43 -52.91
C TYR A 78 4.59 -11.76 -53.24
N LEU A 79 3.47 -12.37 -52.80
CA LEU A 79 2.13 -11.81 -52.99
C LEU A 79 1.95 -10.48 -52.26
N LEU A 80 2.45 -10.34 -51.03
CA LEU A 80 2.47 -9.05 -50.31
C LEU A 80 3.26 -7.98 -51.08
N GLY A 81 4.41 -8.35 -51.67
CA GLY A 81 5.20 -7.46 -52.52
C GLY A 81 4.43 -7.04 -53.78
N CYS A 82 3.71 -7.98 -54.43
CA CYS A 82 2.86 -7.67 -55.57
C CYS A 82 1.73 -6.72 -55.18
N TYR A 83 1.11 -6.93 -54.03
CA TYR A 83 0.05 -6.06 -53.53
C TYR A 83 0.55 -4.64 -53.25
N ALA A 84 1.73 -4.50 -52.64
CA ALA A 84 2.36 -3.19 -52.41
C ALA A 84 2.60 -2.46 -53.74
N ARG A 85 3.24 -3.12 -54.71
CA ARG A 85 3.49 -2.55 -56.05
C ARG A 85 2.20 -2.23 -56.80
N ALA A 86 1.16 -3.08 -56.71
CA ALA A 86 -0.15 -2.80 -57.29
C ALA A 86 -0.81 -1.57 -56.65
N SER A 87 -0.69 -1.42 -55.33
CA SER A 87 -1.21 -0.26 -54.61
C SER A 87 -0.49 1.03 -55.03
N ASP A 88 0.83 0.97 -55.22
CA ASP A 88 1.64 2.09 -55.70
C ASP A 88 1.30 2.46 -57.15
N ALA A 89 1.09 1.44 -57.99
CA ALA A 89 0.66 1.60 -59.38
C ALA A 89 -0.75 2.24 -59.46
N LEU A 90 -1.70 1.84 -58.60
CA LEU A 90 -3.04 2.47 -58.55
C LEU A 90 -2.97 3.94 -58.17
N ARG A 91 -2.15 4.30 -57.16
CA ARG A 91 -1.97 5.70 -56.76
C ARG A 91 -1.36 6.52 -57.90
N SER A 92 -0.37 5.95 -58.59
CA SER A 92 0.30 6.59 -59.73
C SER A 92 -0.62 6.74 -60.95
N ALA A 93 -1.41 5.71 -61.27
CA ALA A 93 -2.36 5.70 -62.39
C ALA A 93 -3.52 6.69 -62.17
N SER A 94 -3.98 6.84 -60.93
CA SER A 94 -5.05 7.77 -60.55
C SER A 94 -4.62 9.24 -60.65
N GLY A 95 -3.33 9.55 -60.48
CA GLY A 95 -2.77 10.91 -60.53
C GLY A 95 -2.06 11.30 -61.83
N GLY A 96 -1.92 10.38 -62.79
CA GLY A 96 -1.12 10.58 -64.01
C GLY A 96 -1.76 11.51 -65.05
N ARG A 97 -0.91 12.21 -65.83
CA ARG A 97 -1.30 12.97 -67.03
C ARG A 97 -1.25 12.04 -68.26
N GLY A 98 -2.38 11.83 -68.93
CA GLY A 98 -2.52 10.96 -70.11
C GLY A 98 -3.97 10.81 -70.56
N ASP A 99 -4.21 10.03 -71.62
CA ASP A 99 -5.56 9.73 -72.12
C ASP A 99 -6.45 9.11 -71.02
N ALA A 100 -7.69 9.57 -70.91
CA ALA A 100 -8.61 9.17 -69.86
C ALA A 100 -9.07 7.71 -70.00
N ALA A 101 -9.26 7.24 -71.25
CA ALA A 101 -9.67 5.86 -71.51
C ALA A 101 -8.54 4.88 -71.19
N GLU A 102 -7.30 5.19 -71.59
CA GLU A 102 -6.13 4.38 -71.29
C GLU A 102 -5.86 4.32 -69.77
N ARG A 103 -6.05 5.42 -69.03
CA ARG A 103 -5.94 5.43 -67.57
C ARG A 103 -7.01 4.60 -66.88
N ALA A 104 -8.28 4.73 -67.29
CA ALA A 104 -9.37 3.95 -66.72
C ALA A 104 -9.13 2.45 -66.89
N ARG A 105 -8.68 2.03 -68.08
CA ARG A 105 -8.33 0.64 -68.37
C ARG A 105 -7.12 0.15 -67.56
N LEU A 106 -6.08 0.98 -67.39
CA LEU A 106 -4.96 0.66 -66.51
C LEU A 106 -5.39 0.50 -65.05
N VAL A 107 -6.25 1.38 -64.55
CA VAL A 107 -6.79 1.27 -63.18
C VAL A 107 -7.57 -0.03 -63.02
N GLU A 108 -8.41 -0.40 -63.99
CA GLU A 108 -9.17 -1.64 -63.99
C GLU A 108 -8.26 -2.88 -63.93
N VAL A 109 -7.27 -2.98 -64.82
CA VAL A 109 -6.33 -4.11 -64.88
C VAL A 109 -5.48 -4.21 -63.61
N VAL A 110 -5.01 -3.08 -63.07
CA VAL A 110 -4.22 -3.08 -61.83
C VAL A 110 -5.10 -3.45 -60.62
N SER A 111 -6.35 -2.98 -60.59
CA SER A 111 -7.32 -3.38 -59.56
C SER A 111 -7.63 -4.87 -59.62
N GLU A 112 -7.76 -5.44 -60.81
CA GLU A 112 -7.93 -6.88 -61.01
C GLU A 112 -6.70 -7.66 -60.52
N ALA A 113 -5.49 -7.23 -60.89
CA ALA A 113 -4.24 -7.83 -60.42
C ALA A 113 -4.13 -7.81 -58.90
N ARG A 114 -4.43 -6.67 -58.27
CA ARG A 114 -4.46 -6.56 -56.80
C ARG A 114 -5.49 -7.51 -56.19
N ALA A 115 -6.69 -7.59 -56.78
CA ALA A 115 -7.76 -8.45 -56.29
C ALA A 115 -7.40 -9.95 -56.36
N GLN A 116 -6.78 -10.39 -57.46
CA GLN A 116 -6.31 -11.77 -57.63
C GLN A 116 -5.14 -12.09 -56.70
N VAL A 117 -4.19 -11.17 -56.51
CA VAL A 117 -3.09 -11.33 -55.55
C VAL A 117 -3.61 -11.59 -54.13
N VAL A 118 -4.64 -10.84 -53.70
CA VAL A 118 -5.29 -11.10 -52.39
C VAL A 118 -5.98 -12.45 -52.36
N GLN A 119 -6.64 -12.86 -53.44
CA GLN A 119 -7.32 -14.16 -53.50
C GLN A 119 -6.33 -15.33 -53.37
N TYR A 120 -5.18 -15.27 -54.07
CA TYR A 120 -4.12 -16.26 -53.90
C TYR A 120 -3.50 -16.23 -52.51
N ALA A 121 -3.38 -15.05 -51.90
CA ALA A 121 -2.91 -14.95 -50.51
C ALA A 121 -3.91 -15.61 -49.54
N VAL A 122 -5.22 -15.41 -49.73
CA VAL A 122 -6.28 -16.09 -48.94
C VAL A 122 -6.20 -17.61 -49.11
N LEU A 123 -6.06 -18.10 -50.35
CA LEU A 123 -5.95 -19.54 -50.62
C LEU A 123 -4.72 -20.16 -49.93
N LEU A 124 -3.60 -19.47 -49.92
CA LEU A 124 -2.38 -19.90 -49.23
C LEU A 124 -2.59 -19.90 -47.71
N LEU A 125 -3.08 -18.80 -47.15
CA LEU A 125 -3.30 -18.65 -45.70
C LEU A 125 -4.35 -19.61 -45.13
N SER A 126 -5.30 -20.04 -45.97
CA SER A 126 -6.34 -21.01 -45.60
C SER A 126 -5.85 -22.47 -45.66
N GLY A 127 -4.60 -22.71 -46.08
CA GLY A 127 -4.03 -24.06 -46.14
C GLY A 127 -4.65 -24.95 -47.22
N SER A 128 -5.16 -24.36 -48.31
CA SER A 128 -5.84 -25.09 -49.40
C SER A 128 -4.97 -26.13 -50.12
N GLY A 129 -3.64 -26.03 -50.00
CA GLY A 129 -2.67 -26.87 -50.71
C GLY A 129 -2.55 -26.57 -52.21
N VAL A 130 -3.26 -25.56 -52.72
CA VAL A 130 -3.27 -25.18 -54.15
C VAL A 130 -1.97 -24.45 -54.53
N VAL A 131 -1.40 -23.65 -53.62
CA VAL A 131 -0.15 -22.91 -53.84
C VAL A 131 1.01 -23.71 -53.25
N PRO A 132 2.03 -24.09 -54.04
CA PRO A 132 3.20 -24.80 -53.51
C PRO A 132 3.99 -23.91 -52.56
N GLU A 133 4.31 -24.42 -51.36
CA GLU A 133 5.16 -23.72 -50.39
C GLU A 133 6.44 -24.52 -50.09
N PRO A 134 7.60 -23.85 -49.95
CA PRO A 134 8.79 -24.47 -49.38
C PRO A 134 8.50 -25.07 -47.99
N PRO A 135 9.14 -26.17 -47.58
CA PRO A 135 8.83 -26.84 -46.32
C PRO A 135 8.82 -25.91 -45.09
N LYS A 136 9.79 -25.00 -44.99
CA LYS A 136 9.85 -24.01 -43.91
C LYS A 136 8.67 -23.04 -43.90
N ALA A 137 8.22 -22.60 -45.07
CA ALA A 137 7.08 -21.68 -45.19
C ALA A 137 5.76 -22.42 -44.88
N ALA A 138 5.61 -23.65 -45.38
CA ALA A 138 4.47 -24.51 -45.08
C ALA A 138 4.35 -24.82 -43.57
N GLU A 139 5.48 -25.13 -42.89
CA GLU A 139 5.52 -25.32 -41.43
C GLU A 139 5.13 -24.05 -40.66
N ARG A 140 5.55 -22.88 -41.17
CA ARG A 140 5.22 -21.58 -40.59
C ARG A 140 3.74 -21.22 -40.79
N GLY A 141 3.15 -21.61 -41.93
CA GLY A 141 1.75 -21.38 -42.26
C GLY A 141 1.36 -19.91 -42.20
N SER A 142 0.18 -19.61 -41.65
CA SER A 142 -0.30 -18.22 -41.53
C SER A 142 0.54 -17.34 -40.60
N ALA A 143 1.38 -17.91 -39.72
CA ALA A 143 2.27 -17.14 -38.84
C ALA A 143 3.28 -16.29 -39.61
N GLN A 144 3.50 -16.56 -40.91
CA GLN A 144 4.25 -15.68 -41.81
C GLN A 144 3.70 -14.23 -41.85
N LEU A 145 2.39 -14.03 -41.61
CA LEU A 145 1.81 -12.68 -41.48
C LEU A 145 2.36 -11.93 -40.26
N ALA A 146 2.70 -12.63 -39.16
CA ALA A 146 3.33 -12.01 -38.00
C ALA A 146 4.70 -11.42 -38.38
N ASP A 147 5.47 -12.13 -39.21
CA ASP A 147 6.78 -11.67 -39.67
C ASP A 147 6.65 -10.41 -40.56
N ALA A 148 5.64 -10.36 -41.45
CA ALA A 148 5.33 -9.15 -42.23
C ALA A 148 4.90 -7.96 -41.35
N LEU A 149 4.09 -8.20 -40.31
CA LEU A 149 3.64 -7.16 -39.38
C LEU A 149 4.81 -6.61 -38.55
N ILE A 150 5.69 -7.48 -38.07
CA ILE A 150 6.88 -7.07 -37.32
C ILE A 150 7.80 -6.23 -38.22
N ALA A 151 8.03 -6.65 -39.46
CA ALA A 151 8.82 -5.89 -40.43
C ALA A 151 8.23 -4.50 -40.71
N ALA A 152 6.90 -4.39 -40.84
CA ALA A 152 6.22 -3.09 -41.04
C ALA A 152 6.37 -2.14 -39.85
N ASN A 153 6.58 -2.68 -38.66
CA ASN A 153 6.80 -1.91 -37.43
C ASN A 153 8.28 -1.77 -37.07
N GLY A 154 9.19 -2.00 -38.02
CA GLY A 154 10.63 -1.78 -37.87
C GLY A 154 11.39 -2.87 -37.14
N GLY A 155 10.77 -4.02 -36.88
CA GLY A 155 11.42 -5.17 -36.24
C GLY A 155 12.34 -5.94 -37.18
N ARG A 156 13.25 -6.73 -36.60
CA ARG A 156 14.21 -7.54 -37.37
C ARG A 156 13.53 -8.78 -37.95
N CYS A 157 13.73 -9.04 -39.24
CA CYS A 157 13.15 -10.20 -39.94
C CYS A 157 14.18 -10.90 -40.84
N GLU A 158 13.86 -12.13 -41.25
CA GLU A 158 14.71 -12.89 -42.17
C GLU A 158 14.72 -12.26 -43.58
N PRO A 159 15.80 -12.44 -44.35
CA PRO A 159 15.85 -12.04 -45.75
C PRO A 159 14.69 -12.63 -46.56
N GLY A 160 14.01 -11.79 -47.34
CA GLY A 160 12.84 -12.19 -48.14
C GLY A 160 11.48 -11.87 -47.51
N VAL A 161 11.44 -11.46 -46.23
CA VAL A 161 10.23 -10.94 -45.59
C VAL A 161 9.88 -9.58 -46.16
N VAL A 162 8.65 -9.46 -46.68
CA VAL A 162 8.06 -8.19 -47.12
C VAL A 162 7.26 -7.56 -45.98
N PRO A 163 7.47 -6.27 -45.65
CA PRO A 163 6.66 -5.54 -44.69
C PRO A 163 5.17 -5.53 -45.07
N MET A 164 4.29 -5.64 -44.07
CA MET A 164 2.83 -5.61 -44.26
C MET A 164 2.39 -4.37 -45.04
N PRO A 165 1.85 -4.52 -46.26
CA PRO A 165 1.40 -3.38 -47.05
C PRO A 165 0.17 -2.69 -46.44
N PRO A 166 0.05 -1.35 -46.51
CA PRO A 166 -1.14 -0.64 -46.06
C PRO A 166 -2.40 -1.11 -46.81
N GLY A 167 -3.51 -1.30 -46.08
CA GLY A 167 -4.79 -1.72 -46.66
C GLY A 167 -4.93 -3.22 -46.91
N PHE A 168 -3.84 -4.01 -46.83
CA PHE A 168 -3.89 -5.45 -47.12
C PHE A 168 -4.75 -6.21 -46.10
N LEU A 169 -4.64 -5.87 -44.81
CA LEU A 169 -5.38 -6.52 -43.74
C LEU A 169 -6.89 -6.32 -43.89
N GLU A 170 -7.31 -5.13 -44.31
CA GLU A 170 -8.70 -4.78 -44.56
C GLU A 170 -9.26 -5.59 -45.73
N GLU A 171 -8.52 -5.72 -46.82
CA GLU A 171 -8.92 -6.56 -47.96
C GLU A 171 -8.92 -8.04 -47.62
N LEU A 172 -7.91 -8.52 -46.89
CA LEU A 172 -7.84 -9.90 -46.40
C LEU A 172 -9.07 -10.23 -45.57
N ALA A 173 -9.43 -9.38 -44.62
CA ALA A 173 -10.57 -9.60 -43.74
C ALA A 173 -11.91 -9.54 -44.48
N SER A 174 -11.99 -8.81 -45.60
CA SER A 174 -13.19 -8.76 -46.44
C SER A 174 -13.39 -9.99 -47.33
N LYS A 175 -12.31 -10.73 -47.64
CA LYS A 175 -12.31 -11.84 -48.61
C LYS A 175 -12.05 -13.21 -48.00
N CYS A 176 -11.63 -13.29 -46.75
CA CYS A 176 -11.32 -14.54 -46.06
C CYS A 176 -12.54 -15.01 -45.25
N ASP A 177 -13.09 -16.18 -45.60
CA ASP A 177 -14.27 -16.74 -44.94
C ASP A 177 -13.97 -17.25 -43.52
N SER A 178 -12.78 -17.82 -43.28
CA SER A 178 -12.35 -18.36 -41.98
C SER A 178 -11.15 -17.59 -41.44
N LEU A 179 -11.42 -16.34 -41.07
CA LEU A 179 -10.41 -15.44 -40.54
C LEU A 179 -9.82 -15.94 -39.20
N ASP A 180 -10.60 -16.68 -38.41
CA ASP A 180 -10.19 -17.30 -37.15
C ASP A 180 -9.03 -18.30 -37.31
N ALA A 181 -9.08 -19.16 -38.35
CA ALA A 181 -8.04 -20.14 -38.65
C ALA A 181 -6.72 -19.47 -39.04
N VAL A 182 -6.79 -18.35 -39.77
CA VAL A 182 -5.63 -17.56 -40.18
C VAL A 182 -5.05 -16.80 -38.98
N LEU A 183 -5.89 -16.15 -38.17
CA LEU A 183 -5.45 -15.26 -37.11
C LEU A 183 -4.94 -15.98 -35.85
N LYS A 184 -5.44 -17.18 -35.55
CA LYS A 184 -5.04 -17.91 -34.33
C LYS A 184 -3.53 -18.18 -34.26
N PRO A 185 -2.85 -18.70 -35.31
CA PRO A 185 -1.39 -18.84 -35.31
C PRO A 185 -0.65 -17.50 -35.25
N VAL A 186 -1.16 -16.47 -35.95
CA VAL A 186 -0.56 -15.12 -35.98
C VAL A 186 -0.56 -14.48 -34.59
N ALA A 187 -1.71 -14.50 -33.92
CA ALA A 187 -1.87 -13.93 -32.58
C ALA A 187 -1.00 -14.67 -31.55
N ARG A 188 -0.95 -16.01 -31.63
CA ARG A 188 -0.08 -16.83 -30.76
C ARG A 188 1.41 -16.51 -30.96
N GLU A 189 1.84 -16.35 -32.21
CA GLU A 189 3.24 -16.04 -32.54
C GLU A 189 3.65 -14.66 -32.02
N LEU A 190 2.83 -13.63 -32.26
CA LEU A 190 3.08 -12.28 -31.75
C LEU A 190 3.12 -12.27 -30.22
N ALA A 191 2.16 -12.93 -29.56
CA ALA A 191 2.12 -13.04 -28.11
C ALA A 191 3.37 -13.73 -27.53
N ALA A 192 3.86 -14.80 -28.18
CA ALA A 192 5.09 -15.49 -27.78
C ALA A 192 6.33 -14.61 -27.94
N LYS A 193 6.44 -13.87 -29.05
CA LYS A 193 7.55 -12.93 -29.27
C LYS A 193 7.56 -11.81 -28.22
N VAL A 194 6.40 -11.18 -27.94
CA VAL A 194 6.32 -10.15 -26.90
C VAL A 194 6.70 -10.71 -25.53
N GLN A 195 6.14 -11.86 -25.14
CA GLN A 195 6.43 -12.46 -23.84
C GLN A 195 7.91 -12.78 -23.62
N SER A 196 8.59 -13.29 -24.64
CA SER A 196 10.00 -13.66 -24.54
C SER A 196 10.94 -12.46 -24.40
N CYS A 197 10.46 -11.24 -24.66
CA CYS A 197 11.24 -10.03 -24.54
C CYS A 197 11.18 -9.45 -23.12
N SER A 198 12.31 -8.92 -22.68
CA SER A 198 12.33 -7.95 -21.58
C SER A 198 12.21 -6.52 -22.14
N PRO A 199 12.10 -5.47 -21.28
CA PRO A 199 12.19 -4.07 -21.69
C PRO A 199 13.50 -3.70 -22.41
N LEU A 200 14.54 -4.55 -22.37
CA LEU A 200 15.78 -4.34 -23.14
C LEU A 200 15.73 -5.02 -24.53
N GLY A 201 14.73 -5.85 -24.79
CA GLY A 201 14.57 -6.62 -26.01
C GLY A 201 13.76 -5.90 -27.09
N ASP A 202 13.52 -6.59 -28.20
CA ASP A 202 12.76 -6.08 -29.36
C ASP A 202 11.24 -6.33 -29.18
N TYR A 203 10.68 -5.86 -28.06
CA TYR A 203 9.25 -6.03 -27.76
C TYR A 203 8.36 -5.06 -28.55
N ALA A 204 8.91 -3.91 -28.96
CA ALA A 204 8.13 -2.79 -29.49
C ALA A 204 7.47 -3.14 -30.83
N ALA A 205 8.20 -3.73 -31.78
CA ALA A 205 7.66 -4.08 -33.09
C ALA A 205 6.57 -5.18 -33.02
N PRO A 206 6.77 -6.31 -32.28
CA PRO A 206 5.70 -7.29 -32.07
C PRO A 206 4.47 -6.71 -31.35
N LEU A 207 4.63 -5.82 -30.37
CA LEU A 207 3.50 -5.21 -29.68
C LEU A 207 2.74 -4.22 -30.58
N ALA A 208 3.46 -3.42 -31.38
CA ALA A 208 2.87 -2.54 -32.38
C ALA A 208 2.14 -3.34 -33.49
N ALA A 209 2.64 -4.52 -33.86
CA ALA A 209 1.95 -5.44 -34.75
C ALA A 209 0.62 -5.92 -34.18
N VAL A 210 0.55 -6.23 -32.87
CA VAL A 210 -0.73 -6.55 -32.19
C VAL A 210 -1.67 -5.35 -32.26
N ARG A 211 -1.18 -4.13 -32.00
CA ARG A 211 -1.96 -2.89 -32.11
C ARG A 211 -2.52 -2.70 -33.53
N GLN A 212 -1.72 -2.97 -34.55
CA GLN A 212 -2.14 -2.87 -35.96
C GLN A 212 -3.27 -3.86 -36.28
N LEU A 213 -3.18 -5.11 -35.81
CA LEU A 213 -4.23 -6.11 -36.01
C LEU A 213 -5.55 -5.69 -35.37
N VAL A 214 -5.54 -5.29 -34.10
CA VAL A 214 -6.77 -4.93 -33.38
C VAL A 214 -7.36 -3.58 -33.84
N SER A 215 -6.63 -2.80 -34.62
CA SER A 215 -7.14 -1.55 -35.21
C SER A 215 -8.04 -1.79 -36.42
N VAL A 216 -8.02 -2.99 -37.01
CA VAL A 216 -8.89 -3.39 -38.13
C VAL A 216 -10.14 -4.07 -37.56
N GLU A 217 -11.30 -3.43 -37.63
CA GLU A 217 -12.52 -3.87 -36.91
C GLU A 217 -12.92 -5.34 -37.17
N PRO A 218 -12.98 -5.86 -38.42
CA PRO A 218 -13.30 -7.27 -38.66
C PRO A 218 -12.28 -8.24 -38.05
N ILE A 219 -10.99 -7.89 -38.07
CA ILE A 219 -9.91 -8.67 -37.45
C ILE A 219 -10.06 -8.65 -35.93
N ALA A 220 -10.30 -7.48 -35.35
CA ALA A 220 -10.50 -7.34 -33.91
C ALA A 220 -11.66 -8.20 -33.40
N LYS A 221 -12.78 -8.25 -34.14
CA LYS A 221 -13.93 -9.11 -33.83
C LYS A 221 -13.55 -10.59 -33.86
N ALA A 222 -12.90 -11.04 -34.93
CA ALA A 222 -12.45 -12.42 -35.03
C ALA A 222 -11.44 -12.80 -33.91
N LEU A 223 -10.54 -11.88 -33.54
CA LEU A 223 -9.54 -12.11 -32.48
C LEU A 223 -10.16 -12.28 -31.09
N VAL A 224 -11.21 -11.51 -30.75
CA VAL A 224 -11.87 -11.63 -29.43
C VAL A 224 -12.78 -12.85 -29.32
N GLU A 225 -13.22 -13.41 -30.46
CA GLU A 225 -14.02 -14.64 -30.53
C GLU A 225 -13.15 -15.91 -30.43
N LEU A 226 -11.83 -15.80 -30.58
CA LEU A 226 -10.93 -16.94 -30.41
C LEU A 226 -10.98 -17.48 -28.97
N PRO A 227 -10.98 -18.82 -28.77
CA PRO A 227 -10.87 -19.42 -27.43
C PRO A 227 -9.59 -18.99 -26.69
N SER A 228 -8.54 -18.64 -27.43
CA SER A 228 -7.29 -18.10 -26.89
C SER A 228 -7.33 -16.60 -26.61
N PHE A 229 -8.49 -15.94 -26.61
CA PHE A 229 -8.62 -14.57 -26.12
C PHE A 229 -8.63 -14.57 -24.58
N LEU A 230 -9.59 -15.30 -24.01
CA LEU A 230 -9.78 -15.46 -22.58
C LEU A 230 -9.89 -16.96 -22.24
N PRO A 231 -8.88 -17.57 -21.59
CA PRO A 231 -8.96 -18.94 -21.13
C PRO A 231 -9.94 -19.09 -19.95
N ASP A 232 -10.41 -20.30 -19.67
CA ASP A 232 -11.17 -20.60 -18.46
C ASP A 232 -10.26 -20.53 -17.22
N LEU A 233 -10.18 -19.35 -16.61
CA LEU A 233 -9.33 -19.10 -15.45
C LEU A 233 -9.81 -19.82 -14.18
N LYS A 234 -11.08 -20.25 -14.13
CA LYS A 234 -11.57 -21.08 -13.01
C LYS A 234 -11.01 -22.49 -13.09
N ALA A 235 -10.85 -23.03 -14.30
CA ALA A 235 -10.27 -24.36 -14.52
C ALA A 235 -8.73 -24.38 -14.43
N TYR A 236 -8.04 -23.33 -14.91
CA TYR A 236 -6.59 -23.37 -15.13
C TYR A 236 -5.74 -22.40 -14.28
N SER A 237 -6.35 -21.53 -13.46
CA SER A 237 -5.73 -20.42 -12.69
C SER A 237 -5.30 -19.20 -13.49
N GLY A 238 -5.07 -18.08 -12.80
CA GLY A 238 -4.63 -16.80 -13.37
C GLY A 238 -3.34 -16.87 -14.19
N ARG A 239 -2.48 -17.87 -13.92
CA ARG A 239 -1.24 -18.09 -14.68
C ARG A 239 -1.49 -18.43 -16.15
N ALA A 240 -2.60 -19.11 -16.46
CA ALA A 240 -2.94 -19.45 -17.84
C ALA A 240 -3.10 -18.21 -18.74
N LEU A 241 -3.47 -17.05 -18.16
CA LEU A 241 -3.57 -15.79 -18.88
C LEU A 241 -2.24 -15.33 -19.49
N GLN A 242 -1.11 -15.75 -18.91
CA GLN A 242 0.20 -15.38 -19.42
C GLN A 242 0.72 -16.35 -20.48
N LEU A 243 0.09 -17.48 -20.76
CA LEU A 243 0.65 -18.46 -21.70
C LEU A 243 0.15 -18.19 -23.13
N PRO A 244 1.04 -18.00 -24.14
CA PRO A 244 0.63 -17.74 -25.54
C PRO A 244 -0.29 -18.82 -26.15
N GLY A 245 -0.22 -20.05 -25.65
CA GLY A 245 -1.12 -21.14 -26.07
C GLY A 245 -2.53 -21.04 -25.49
N SER A 246 -2.72 -20.31 -24.39
CA SER A 246 -3.97 -20.20 -23.63
C SER A 246 -4.60 -18.80 -23.75
N SER A 247 -3.79 -17.74 -23.84
CA SER A 247 -4.22 -16.37 -24.13
C SER A 247 -3.26 -15.70 -25.11
N TRP A 248 -3.76 -14.92 -26.06
CA TRP A 248 -2.93 -14.09 -26.94
C TRP A 248 -2.72 -12.67 -26.38
N LEU A 249 -3.72 -12.13 -25.66
CA LEU A 249 -3.63 -10.76 -25.13
C LEU A 249 -2.80 -10.69 -23.84
N GLY A 250 -2.98 -11.63 -22.91
CA GLY A 250 -2.29 -11.59 -21.62
C GLY A 250 -0.75 -11.65 -21.68
N PRO A 251 -0.12 -12.46 -22.55
CA PRO A 251 1.34 -12.46 -22.71
C PRO A 251 1.89 -11.07 -23.12
N CYS A 252 1.11 -10.26 -23.82
CA CYS A 252 1.52 -8.90 -24.22
C CYS A 252 1.78 -7.99 -23.02
N PHE A 253 1.12 -8.22 -21.89
CA PHE A 253 1.32 -7.47 -20.64
C PHE A 253 2.56 -7.94 -19.84
N SER A 254 3.29 -8.97 -20.28
CA SER A 254 4.36 -9.58 -19.48
C SER A 254 5.70 -8.84 -19.54
N VAL A 255 5.87 -7.86 -20.43
CA VAL A 255 7.13 -7.10 -20.55
C VAL A 255 7.22 -6.09 -19.41
N SER A 256 8.12 -6.31 -18.46
CA SER A 256 8.24 -5.45 -17.27
C SER A 256 9.66 -5.40 -16.72
N VAL A 257 9.97 -4.36 -15.95
CA VAL A 257 11.21 -4.25 -15.16
C VAL A 257 11.26 -5.29 -14.04
N LEU A 258 10.11 -5.77 -13.58
CA LEU A 258 10.03 -6.86 -12.62
C LEU A 258 10.02 -8.20 -13.37
N PRO A 259 11.12 -8.97 -13.33
CA PRO A 259 11.21 -10.23 -14.08
C PRO A 259 10.26 -11.28 -13.52
N ASP A 260 9.73 -12.11 -14.42
CA ASP A 260 8.93 -13.27 -14.07
C ASP A 260 9.85 -14.44 -13.65
N PRO A 261 9.64 -15.06 -12.48
CA PRO A 261 10.50 -16.15 -12.00
C PRO A 261 10.35 -17.46 -12.79
N LEU A 262 9.29 -17.62 -13.59
CA LEU A 262 9.00 -18.85 -14.35
C LEU A 262 9.10 -18.68 -15.86
N ILE A 263 8.91 -17.46 -16.38
CA ILE A 263 9.10 -17.15 -17.81
C ILE A 263 10.44 -16.47 -18.00
N LYS A 264 11.33 -17.13 -18.75
CA LYS A 264 12.62 -16.54 -19.14
C LYS A 264 12.40 -15.47 -20.21
N GLN A 265 12.88 -14.27 -19.93
CA GLN A 265 12.87 -13.14 -20.85
C GLN A 265 14.31 -12.78 -21.22
N ALA A 266 14.52 -12.35 -22.46
CA ALA A 266 15.82 -11.94 -22.96
C ALA A 266 15.75 -10.52 -23.55
N PRO A 267 16.79 -9.68 -23.34
CA PRO A 267 17.92 -9.86 -22.42
C PRO A 267 17.49 -9.88 -20.94
N ASP A 268 18.27 -10.51 -20.06
CA ASP A 268 17.98 -10.56 -18.61
C ASP A 268 18.26 -9.19 -17.96
N ILE A 269 17.21 -8.52 -17.49
CA ILE A 269 17.31 -7.19 -16.89
C ILE A 269 18.18 -7.18 -15.64
N LEU A 270 18.08 -8.19 -14.77
CA LEU A 270 18.83 -8.20 -13.53
C LEU A 270 20.32 -8.33 -13.82
N ALA A 271 20.69 -9.21 -14.75
CA ALA A 271 22.07 -9.40 -15.16
C ALA A 271 22.65 -8.16 -15.85
N GLU A 272 21.92 -7.58 -16.80
CA GLU A 272 22.41 -6.44 -17.59
C GLU A 272 22.40 -5.13 -16.79
N CYS A 273 21.29 -4.82 -16.13
CA CYS A 273 21.08 -3.52 -15.48
C CYS A 273 21.52 -3.46 -14.01
N PHE A 274 21.46 -4.57 -13.27
CA PHE A 274 21.58 -4.56 -11.81
C PHE A 274 22.61 -5.53 -11.23
N ALA A 275 23.43 -6.19 -12.04
CA ALA A 275 24.50 -7.06 -11.54
C ALA A 275 25.59 -6.27 -10.80
N ASN A 276 26.04 -6.83 -9.67
CA ASN A 276 27.11 -6.31 -8.80
C ASN A 276 26.94 -4.81 -8.46
N PRO A 277 25.81 -4.40 -7.85
CA PRO A 277 25.52 -2.99 -7.65
C PRO A 277 26.51 -2.30 -6.71
N GLU A 278 27.12 -3.04 -5.78
CA GLU A 278 28.17 -2.55 -4.87
C GLU A 278 29.42 -2.04 -5.60
N GLN A 279 29.67 -2.53 -6.82
CA GLN A 279 30.82 -2.13 -7.65
C GLN A 279 30.48 -0.97 -8.59
N ARG A 280 29.20 -0.60 -8.71
CA ARG A 280 28.73 0.46 -9.62
C ARG A 280 28.62 1.80 -8.89
N ARG A 281 28.77 2.89 -9.63
CA ARG A 281 28.55 4.23 -9.06
C ARG A 281 27.05 4.46 -8.89
N GLN A 282 26.65 5.04 -7.75
CA GLN A 282 25.24 5.30 -7.46
C GLN A 282 24.53 6.13 -8.56
N GLY A 283 25.22 7.10 -9.16
CA GLY A 283 24.69 7.89 -10.26
C GLY A 283 24.41 7.10 -11.56
N GLU A 284 25.14 6.01 -11.81
CA GLU A 284 24.88 5.13 -12.96
C GLU A 284 23.63 4.29 -12.73
N ILE A 285 23.47 3.73 -11.52
CA ILE A 285 22.26 2.98 -11.13
C ILE A 285 21.02 3.86 -11.30
N ILE A 286 21.05 5.10 -10.79
CA ILE A 286 19.93 6.06 -10.92
C ILE A 286 19.58 6.32 -12.38
N ARG A 287 20.57 6.50 -13.27
CA ARG A 287 20.33 6.70 -14.71
C ARG A 287 19.72 5.48 -15.37
N THR A 288 20.18 4.28 -15.02
CA THR A 288 19.62 3.02 -15.52
C THR A 288 18.16 2.87 -15.10
N MET A 289 17.84 3.12 -13.82
CA MET A 289 16.46 3.09 -13.32
C MET A 289 15.59 4.11 -14.05
N ALA A 290 16.07 5.34 -14.28
CA ALA A 290 15.33 6.36 -15.03
C ALA A 290 15.04 5.94 -16.48
N SER A 291 16.02 5.32 -17.16
CA SER A 291 15.85 4.78 -18.51
C SER A 291 14.77 3.69 -18.55
N LEU A 292 14.83 2.74 -17.60
CA LEU A 292 13.84 1.66 -17.48
C LEU A 292 12.42 2.17 -17.21
N ARG A 293 12.25 3.27 -16.46
CA ARG A 293 10.95 3.92 -16.29
C ARG A 293 10.43 4.53 -17.60
N MET A 294 11.28 5.17 -18.38
CA MET A 294 10.90 5.68 -19.71
C MET A 294 10.44 4.55 -20.64
N THR A 295 11.14 3.42 -20.63
CA THR A 295 10.76 2.22 -21.37
C THR A 295 9.42 1.66 -20.88
N SER A 296 9.21 1.59 -19.56
CA SER A 296 7.93 1.13 -18.97
C SER A 296 6.75 2.01 -19.37
N LYS A 297 6.98 3.34 -19.45
CA LYS A 297 5.99 4.29 -19.97
C LYS A 297 5.64 4.04 -21.44
N HIS A 298 6.63 3.72 -22.27
CA HIS A 298 6.38 3.35 -23.67
C HIS A 298 5.57 2.05 -23.79
N ILE A 299 5.96 0.99 -23.06
CA ILE A 299 5.25 -0.29 -23.00
C ILE A 299 3.78 -0.07 -22.61
N THR A 300 3.54 0.67 -21.54
CA THR A 300 2.18 0.97 -21.06
C THR A 300 1.38 1.77 -22.09
N GLY A 301 2.01 2.72 -22.78
CA GLY A 301 1.37 3.51 -23.83
C GLY A 301 0.90 2.67 -25.02
N GLU A 302 1.73 1.72 -25.49
CA GLU A 302 1.34 0.79 -26.56
C GLU A 302 0.24 -0.17 -26.10
N LEU A 303 0.34 -0.72 -24.88
CA LEU A 303 -0.70 -1.58 -24.30
C LEU A 303 -2.04 -0.85 -24.13
N HIS A 304 -2.00 0.40 -23.67
CA HIS A 304 -3.19 1.24 -23.58
C HIS A 304 -3.81 1.47 -24.96
N ALA A 305 -3.01 1.69 -26.00
CA ALA A 305 -3.51 1.83 -27.36
C ALA A 305 -4.15 0.53 -27.89
N VAL A 306 -3.59 -0.64 -27.58
CA VAL A 306 -4.20 -1.95 -27.89
C VAL A 306 -5.56 -2.10 -27.21
N VAL A 307 -5.62 -1.88 -25.89
CA VAL A 307 -6.88 -2.00 -25.12
C VAL A 307 -7.90 -0.97 -25.60
N LYS A 308 -7.48 0.27 -25.88
CA LYS A 308 -8.37 1.32 -26.38
C LYS A 308 -8.97 0.98 -27.75
N ALA A 309 -8.22 0.34 -28.65
CA ALA A 309 -8.75 -0.16 -29.91
C ALA A 309 -9.80 -1.26 -29.69
N LEU A 310 -9.55 -2.18 -28.76
CA LEU A 310 -10.50 -3.23 -28.36
C LEU A 310 -11.74 -2.70 -27.62
N LEU A 311 -11.70 -1.49 -27.06
CA LEU A 311 -12.87 -0.81 -26.51
C LEU A 311 -13.76 -0.14 -27.59
N GLY A 312 -13.44 -0.37 -28.86
CA GLY A 312 -14.22 0.06 -30.03
C GLY A 312 -15.56 -0.66 -30.20
N LYS A 313 -16.27 -0.33 -31.29
CA LYS A 313 -17.60 -0.87 -31.56
C LYS A 313 -17.52 -2.36 -31.90
N GLY A 314 -18.27 -3.19 -31.18
CA GLY A 314 -18.37 -4.64 -31.42
C GLY A 314 -17.36 -5.51 -30.65
N THR A 315 -16.35 -4.93 -30.00
CA THR A 315 -15.35 -5.67 -29.20
C THR A 315 -15.31 -5.25 -27.72
N ARG A 316 -15.94 -4.11 -27.39
CA ARG A 316 -15.93 -3.53 -26.04
C ARG A 316 -16.32 -4.50 -24.93
N GLU A 317 -17.42 -5.24 -25.08
CA GLU A 317 -17.88 -6.16 -24.03
C GLU A 317 -16.86 -7.27 -23.79
N ALA A 318 -16.27 -7.83 -24.86
CA ALA A 318 -15.22 -8.84 -24.74
C ALA A 318 -13.97 -8.26 -24.05
N ALA A 319 -13.56 -7.04 -24.37
CA ALA A 319 -12.43 -6.37 -23.72
C ALA A 319 -12.68 -6.13 -22.21
N VAL A 320 -13.87 -5.63 -21.85
CA VAL A 320 -14.26 -5.41 -20.45
C VAL A 320 -14.36 -6.74 -19.70
N ALA A 321 -14.95 -7.77 -20.32
CA ALA A 321 -15.00 -9.11 -19.76
C ALA A 321 -13.60 -9.72 -19.57
N TRP A 322 -12.68 -9.49 -20.50
CA TRP A 322 -11.30 -9.95 -20.38
C TRP A 322 -10.61 -9.32 -19.17
N ILE A 323 -10.74 -8.00 -18.99
CA ILE A 323 -10.16 -7.30 -17.82
C ILE A 323 -10.78 -7.83 -16.53
N ALA A 324 -12.10 -7.95 -16.46
CA ALA A 324 -12.78 -8.45 -15.27
C ALA A 324 -12.31 -9.87 -14.88
N ASN A 325 -12.27 -10.78 -15.86
CA ASN A 325 -11.82 -12.15 -15.61
C ASN A 325 -10.32 -12.22 -15.31
N ALA A 326 -9.49 -11.37 -15.90
CA ALA A 326 -8.08 -11.27 -15.56
C ALA A 326 -7.88 -10.89 -14.08
N LEU A 327 -8.73 -10.02 -13.54
CA LEU A 327 -8.71 -9.63 -12.12
C LEU A 327 -9.24 -10.77 -11.22
N GLU A 328 -10.42 -11.32 -11.52
CA GLU A 328 -11.04 -12.40 -10.72
C GLU A 328 -10.19 -13.68 -10.71
N GLY A 329 -9.67 -14.08 -11.87
CA GLY A 329 -8.82 -15.28 -12.02
C GLY A 329 -7.47 -15.17 -11.31
N ASN A 330 -7.12 -13.99 -10.79
CA ASN A 330 -5.86 -13.72 -10.10
C ASN A 330 -6.05 -13.32 -8.63
N ALA A 331 -7.19 -13.66 -8.01
CA ALA A 331 -7.42 -13.47 -6.58
C ALA A 331 -6.32 -14.06 -5.67
N GLU A 332 -5.59 -15.09 -6.15
CA GLU A 332 -4.39 -15.66 -5.48
C GLU A 332 -3.36 -14.59 -5.08
N ARG A 333 -3.24 -13.51 -5.86
CA ARG A 333 -2.32 -12.39 -5.61
C ARG A 333 -2.65 -11.62 -4.33
N GLY A 334 -3.90 -11.67 -3.87
CA GLY A 334 -4.34 -11.04 -2.62
C GLY A 334 -3.92 -11.78 -1.35
N LYS A 335 -3.42 -13.03 -1.45
CA LYS A 335 -2.99 -13.81 -0.29
C LYS A 335 -1.70 -13.25 0.31
N MET A 336 -1.46 -13.54 1.60
CA MET A 336 -0.22 -13.15 2.29
C MET A 336 1.04 -13.78 1.65
N ARG A 337 0.91 -14.99 1.10
CA ARG A 337 1.94 -15.68 0.33
C ARG A 337 1.32 -16.23 -0.96
N PRO A 338 1.29 -15.44 -2.04
CA PRO A 338 0.72 -15.87 -3.31
C PRO A 338 1.50 -17.06 -3.89
N ASN A 339 0.79 -18.05 -4.44
CA ASN A 339 1.42 -19.10 -5.23
C ASN A 339 1.80 -18.57 -6.62
N VAL A 340 3.11 -18.46 -6.86
CA VAL A 340 3.69 -17.98 -8.13
C VAL A 340 3.29 -18.84 -9.34
N GLN A 341 2.95 -20.12 -9.13
CA GLN A 341 2.50 -21.02 -10.20
C GLN A 341 1.03 -20.83 -10.59
N ALA A 342 0.22 -20.25 -9.69
CA ALA A 342 -1.22 -20.07 -9.90
C ALA A 342 -1.59 -18.62 -10.25
N ALA A 343 -0.74 -17.66 -9.88
CA ALA A 343 -0.94 -16.24 -10.15
C ALA A 343 -0.15 -15.76 -11.39
N ALA A 344 -0.69 -14.78 -12.09
CA ALA A 344 0.06 -14.00 -13.05
C ALA A 344 1.14 -13.15 -12.34
N SER A 345 2.18 -12.75 -13.07
CA SER A 345 3.33 -12.03 -12.52
C SER A 345 3.03 -10.58 -12.14
N ASP A 346 3.90 -10.01 -11.31
CA ASP A 346 3.80 -8.60 -10.92
C ASP A 346 3.91 -7.67 -12.12
N GLY A 347 4.76 -8.01 -13.09
CA GLY A 347 4.93 -7.25 -14.32
C GLY A 347 3.62 -7.09 -15.11
N LEU A 348 2.84 -8.16 -15.22
CA LEU A 348 1.52 -8.12 -15.85
C LEU A 348 0.57 -7.19 -15.10
N PHE A 349 0.51 -7.28 -13.77
CA PHE A 349 -0.42 -6.50 -12.96
C PHE A 349 -0.04 -5.02 -12.84
N ILE A 350 1.25 -4.68 -12.90
CA ILE A 350 1.71 -3.29 -13.00
C ILE A 350 1.26 -2.69 -14.32
N ASN A 351 1.49 -3.39 -15.44
CA ASN A 351 1.08 -2.92 -16.76
C ASN A 351 -0.46 -2.83 -16.86
N LEU A 352 -1.20 -3.81 -16.35
CA LEU A 352 -2.66 -3.80 -16.33
C LEU A 352 -3.20 -2.63 -15.49
N GLY A 353 -2.66 -2.42 -14.28
CA GLY A 353 -3.01 -1.29 -13.42
C GLY A 353 -2.71 0.06 -14.08
N ALA A 354 -1.54 0.21 -14.70
CA ALA A 354 -1.15 1.44 -15.38
C ALA A 354 -2.03 1.73 -16.62
N VAL A 355 -2.40 0.70 -17.40
CA VAL A 355 -3.36 0.86 -18.51
C VAL A 355 -4.74 1.29 -17.99
N LEU A 356 -5.22 0.70 -16.90
CA LEU A 356 -6.50 1.06 -16.29
C LEU A 356 -6.48 2.48 -15.72
N LEU A 357 -5.37 2.93 -15.14
CA LEU A 357 -5.18 4.32 -14.72
C LEU A 357 -5.26 5.29 -15.90
N GLN A 358 -4.62 4.97 -17.03
CA GLN A 358 -4.74 5.79 -18.25
C GLN A 358 -6.17 5.84 -18.80
N LEU A 359 -6.92 4.73 -18.73
CA LEU A 359 -8.34 4.70 -19.08
C LEU A 359 -9.21 5.55 -18.12
N CYS A 360 -8.79 5.66 -16.86
CA CYS A 360 -9.46 6.47 -15.85
C CYS A 360 -9.10 7.95 -15.91
N ALA A 361 -7.96 8.32 -16.50
CA ALA A 361 -7.43 9.68 -16.56
C ALA A 361 -8.48 10.78 -16.92
N PRO A 362 -9.44 10.57 -17.84
CA PRO A 362 -10.47 11.57 -18.16
C PRO A 362 -11.41 11.94 -17.00
N PHE A 363 -11.43 11.18 -15.91
CA PHE A 363 -12.34 11.40 -14.78
C PHE A 363 -11.67 11.32 -13.40
N LEU A 364 -10.32 11.33 -13.33
CA LEU A 364 -9.59 11.28 -12.05
C LEU A 364 -9.65 12.57 -11.23
N ASP A 365 -10.06 13.70 -11.82
CA ASP A 365 -10.26 14.96 -11.09
C ASP A 365 -11.59 14.92 -10.31
N PRO A 366 -11.57 14.94 -8.96
CA PRO A 366 -12.79 14.91 -8.15
C PRO A 366 -13.72 16.12 -8.39
N SER A 367 -13.20 17.22 -8.93
CA SER A 367 -14.00 18.40 -9.27
C SER A 367 -14.80 18.22 -10.57
N ALA A 368 -14.44 17.24 -11.41
CA ALA A 368 -15.10 17.00 -12.68
C ALA A 368 -16.48 16.32 -12.50
N PRO A 369 -17.54 16.75 -13.21
CA PRO A 369 -18.89 16.22 -13.04
C PRO A 369 -19.09 14.83 -13.67
N LEU A 370 -18.18 14.38 -14.53
CA LEU A 370 -18.34 13.16 -15.32
C LEU A 370 -18.44 11.90 -14.45
N PHE A 371 -17.56 11.78 -13.46
CA PHE A 371 -17.49 10.64 -12.55
C PHE A 371 -18.80 10.47 -11.76
N TRP A 372 -19.24 11.54 -11.10
CA TRP A 372 -20.38 11.54 -10.17
C TRP A 372 -21.72 11.18 -10.82
N LYS A 373 -21.86 11.37 -12.13
CA LYS A 373 -23.09 11.02 -12.88
C LYS A 373 -23.08 9.57 -13.38
N ARG A 374 -21.96 8.87 -13.31
CA ARG A 374 -21.73 7.60 -14.01
C ARG A 374 -21.35 6.45 -13.09
N VAL A 375 -20.77 6.73 -11.94
CA VAL A 375 -20.42 5.70 -10.95
C VAL A 375 -21.62 5.39 -10.07
N ASP A 376 -21.86 4.10 -9.88
CA ASP A 376 -22.98 3.56 -9.12
C ASP A 376 -22.47 2.55 -8.11
N VAL A 377 -22.73 2.81 -6.82
CA VAL A 377 -22.28 1.95 -5.71
C VAL A 377 -22.89 0.55 -5.75
N ARG A 378 -24.04 0.36 -6.42
CA ARG A 378 -24.67 -0.95 -6.61
C ARG A 378 -23.78 -1.94 -7.35
N TYR A 379 -22.77 -1.47 -8.09
CA TYR A 379 -21.77 -2.29 -8.75
C TYR A 379 -21.08 -3.27 -7.79
N LEU A 380 -20.88 -2.91 -6.53
CA LEU A 380 -20.25 -3.80 -5.55
C LEU A 380 -21.07 -5.05 -5.24
N SER A 381 -22.38 -5.00 -5.45
CA SER A 381 -23.32 -6.09 -5.19
C SER A 381 -23.85 -6.77 -6.46
N GLN A 382 -23.87 -6.05 -7.58
CA GLN A 382 -24.54 -6.45 -8.83
C GLN A 382 -23.62 -6.39 -10.06
N GLY A 383 -22.38 -5.92 -9.90
CA GLY A 383 -21.39 -5.84 -10.96
C GLY A 383 -20.73 -7.19 -11.27
N ARG A 384 -19.85 -7.18 -12.27
CA ARG A 384 -19.15 -8.40 -12.74
C ARG A 384 -17.94 -8.79 -11.89
N LEU A 385 -17.42 -7.88 -11.07
CA LEU A 385 -16.36 -8.17 -10.10
C LEU A 385 -16.98 -8.61 -8.77
N SER A 386 -16.37 -9.57 -8.10
CA SER A 386 -16.84 -10.06 -6.81
C SER A 386 -16.15 -9.34 -5.66
N PHE A 387 -16.95 -8.81 -4.74
CA PHE A 387 -16.50 -8.23 -3.47
C PHE A 387 -17.13 -8.94 -2.26
N ALA A 388 -17.84 -10.06 -2.48
CA ALA A 388 -18.67 -10.68 -1.46
C ALA A 388 -17.88 -11.22 -0.26
N GLU A 389 -16.69 -11.79 -0.51
CA GLU A 389 -15.83 -12.39 0.53
C GLU A 389 -14.92 -11.34 1.21
N ASP A 390 -14.93 -10.09 0.76
CA ASP A 390 -14.11 -9.04 1.34
C ASP A 390 -14.71 -8.56 2.68
N THR A 391 -13.87 -8.39 3.70
CA THR A 391 -14.27 -7.78 4.99
C THR A 391 -14.81 -6.36 4.76
N LYS A 392 -15.91 -6.00 5.44
CA LYS A 392 -16.61 -4.71 5.23
C LYS A 392 -16.23 -3.65 6.28
N LEU A 393 -16.33 -2.38 5.92
CA LEU A 393 -16.02 -1.25 6.81
C LEU A 393 -16.89 -1.19 8.08
N ALA A 394 -18.20 -1.42 7.92
CA ALA A 394 -19.16 -1.29 9.02
C ALA A 394 -20.38 -2.21 8.90
N ALA A 395 -20.24 -3.35 8.23
CA ALA A 395 -21.29 -4.38 8.15
C ALA A 395 -20.73 -5.76 8.49
N SER A 396 -21.50 -6.57 9.22
CA SER A 396 -21.23 -8.00 9.39
C SER A 396 -21.67 -8.79 8.15
N ALA A 397 -21.16 -10.02 7.99
CA ALA A 397 -21.59 -10.92 6.93
C ALA A 397 -23.10 -11.23 7.01
N ASP A 398 -23.66 -11.29 8.22
CA ASP A 398 -25.09 -11.51 8.44
C ASP A 398 -25.92 -10.28 8.09
N GLU A 399 -25.45 -9.07 8.43
CA GLU A 399 -26.08 -7.79 8.05
C GLU A 399 -26.13 -7.67 6.52
N GLU A 400 -25.01 -7.95 5.83
CA GLU A 400 -24.94 -7.91 4.38
C GLU A 400 -25.87 -8.95 3.73
N ARG A 401 -25.88 -10.20 4.24
CA ARG A 401 -26.77 -11.25 3.73
C ARG A 401 -28.24 -10.85 3.87
N ALA A 402 -28.63 -10.33 5.04
CA ALA A 402 -29.98 -9.88 5.30
C ALA A 402 -30.40 -8.75 4.35
N TRP A 403 -29.52 -7.77 4.08
CA TRP A 403 -29.80 -6.69 3.14
C TRP A 403 -29.93 -7.17 1.69
N ARG A 404 -29.11 -8.16 1.28
CA ARG A 404 -29.24 -8.77 -0.06
C ARG A 404 -30.56 -9.53 -0.21
N GLU A 405 -30.98 -10.27 0.82
CA GLU A 405 -32.28 -10.95 0.81
C GLU A 405 -33.45 -9.97 0.79
N GLU A 406 -33.37 -8.87 1.54
CA GLU A 406 -34.37 -7.78 1.53
C GLU A 406 -34.48 -7.13 0.13
N ALA A 407 -33.35 -6.84 -0.50
CA ALA A 407 -33.31 -6.30 -1.86
C ALA A 407 -33.89 -7.28 -2.89
N SER A 408 -33.63 -8.59 -2.74
CA SER A 408 -34.20 -9.62 -3.62
C SER A 408 -35.71 -9.78 -3.44
N LYS A 409 -36.25 -9.59 -2.24
CA LYS A 409 -37.70 -9.64 -1.96
C LYS A 409 -38.43 -8.38 -2.41
N SER A 410 -37.75 -7.23 -2.43
CA SER A 410 -38.27 -5.95 -2.90
C SER A 410 -38.20 -5.78 -4.43
N ALA A 411 -37.52 -6.69 -5.15
CA ALA A 411 -37.50 -6.67 -6.60
C ALA A 411 -38.90 -7.02 -7.14
N ALA A 412 -39.42 -6.19 -8.05
CA ALA A 412 -40.68 -6.46 -8.74
C ALA A 412 -40.64 -7.83 -9.43
N ASP A 413 -41.81 -8.48 -9.54
CA ASP A 413 -41.97 -9.73 -10.29
C ASP A 413 -42.59 -9.40 -11.66
N PRO A 414 -41.93 -9.69 -12.80
CA PRO A 414 -40.67 -10.42 -12.97
C PRO A 414 -39.41 -9.62 -12.59
N PRO A 415 -38.31 -10.30 -12.19
CA PRO A 415 -37.07 -9.65 -11.78
C PRO A 415 -36.56 -8.72 -12.87
N ALA A 416 -36.27 -7.47 -12.50
CA ALA A 416 -35.67 -6.51 -13.41
C ALA A 416 -34.34 -7.08 -13.98
N PRO A 417 -34.03 -6.85 -15.27
CA PRO A 417 -32.74 -7.22 -15.82
C PRO A 417 -31.61 -6.60 -15.00
N ALA A 418 -30.50 -7.33 -14.86
CA ALA A 418 -29.32 -6.84 -14.14
C ALA A 418 -28.94 -5.45 -14.67
N PRO A 419 -28.67 -4.46 -13.80
CA PRO A 419 -28.42 -3.11 -14.25
C PRO A 419 -27.16 -3.06 -15.13
N GLU A 420 -27.28 -2.41 -16.28
CA GLU A 420 -26.15 -2.14 -17.15
C GLU A 420 -25.33 -0.99 -16.56
N PHE A 421 -24.09 -1.27 -16.15
CA PHE A 421 -23.21 -0.26 -15.57
C PHE A 421 -22.47 0.51 -16.65
N HIS A 422 -22.36 1.83 -16.47
CA HIS A 422 -21.56 2.65 -17.37
C HIS A 422 -20.08 2.28 -17.28
N PHE A 423 -19.34 2.35 -18.39
CA PHE A 423 -17.92 2.01 -18.41
C PHE A 423 -17.04 2.79 -17.45
N VAL A 424 -17.37 4.05 -17.12
CA VAL A 424 -16.66 4.81 -16.06
C VAL A 424 -16.79 4.10 -14.70
N CYS A 425 -17.95 3.51 -14.40
CA CYS A 425 -18.16 2.71 -13.19
C CYS A 425 -17.29 1.43 -13.23
N GLU A 426 -17.38 0.68 -14.32
CA GLU A 426 -16.58 -0.54 -14.56
C GLU A 426 -15.07 -0.24 -14.42
N ALA A 427 -14.58 0.76 -15.15
CA ALA A 427 -13.17 1.17 -15.16
C ALA A 427 -12.68 1.62 -13.78
N PHE A 428 -13.49 2.36 -13.02
CA PHE A 428 -13.16 2.78 -11.66
C PHE A 428 -12.92 1.58 -10.74
N PHE A 429 -13.88 0.65 -10.66
CA PHE A 429 -13.75 -0.52 -9.78
C PHE A 429 -12.69 -1.53 -10.27
N MET A 430 -12.53 -1.70 -11.59
CA MET A 430 -11.45 -2.52 -12.15
C MET A 430 -10.07 -1.93 -11.85
N ALA A 431 -9.90 -0.61 -11.96
CA ALA A 431 -8.64 0.04 -11.63
C ALA A 431 -8.29 -0.13 -10.15
N LEU A 432 -9.24 0.03 -9.22
CA LEU A 432 -9.02 -0.24 -7.79
C LEU A 432 -8.57 -1.69 -7.56
N LYS A 433 -9.28 -2.67 -8.13
CA LYS A 433 -8.92 -4.09 -7.96
C LYS A 433 -7.57 -4.43 -8.61
N ALA A 434 -7.22 -3.81 -9.74
CA ALA A 434 -5.92 -3.98 -10.38
C ALA A 434 -4.77 -3.43 -9.52
N LEU A 435 -4.97 -2.28 -8.88
CA LEU A 435 -4.00 -1.70 -7.94
C LEU A 435 -3.84 -2.57 -6.69
N HIS A 436 -4.95 -3.06 -6.14
CA HIS A 436 -4.99 -3.97 -4.99
C HIS A 436 -4.18 -5.26 -5.22
N LEU A 437 -4.35 -5.88 -6.39
CA LEU A 437 -3.64 -7.10 -6.77
C LEU A 437 -2.24 -6.82 -7.33
N GLY A 438 -1.89 -5.55 -7.57
CA GLY A 438 -0.69 -5.12 -8.28
C GLY A 438 0.20 -4.21 -7.43
N LEU A 439 0.23 -2.93 -7.81
CA LEU A 439 1.20 -1.95 -7.32
C LEU A 439 1.22 -1.80 -5.78
N VAL A 440 0.05 -1.84 -5.14
CA VAL A 440 -0.10 -1.60 -3.69
C VAL A 440 0.63 -2.67 -2.85
N ARG A 441 0.88 -3.85 -3.42
CA ARG A 441 1.56 -4.96 -2.74
C ARG A 441 3.08 -4.90 -2.82
N LEU A 442 3.63 -4.03 -3.67
CA LEU A 442 5.08 -3.98 -3.90
C LEU A 442 5.89 -3.45 -2.71
N PRO A 443 5.44 -2.46 -1.91
CA PRO A 443 6.16 -2.02 -0.71
C PRO A 443 6.42 -3.15 0.28
N ASP A 444 5.40 -3.93 0.62
CA ASP A 444 5.53 -5.11 1.48
C ASP A 444 6.51 -6.14 0.91
N LYS A 445 6.42 -6.40 -0.40
CA LYS A 445 7.34 -7.30 -1.09
C LYS A 445 8.79 -6.80 -1.03
N ARG A 446 9.02 -5.51 -1.22
CA ARG A 446 10.35 -4.88 -1.09
C ARG A 446 10.86 -5.02 0.33
N ASP A 447 10.06 -4.71 1.35
CA ASP A 447 10.51 -4.77 2.74
C ASP A 447 10.77 -6.23 3.19
N ASN A 448 10.05 -7.21 2.64
CA ASN A 448 10.39 -8.63 2.79
C ASN A 448 11.75 -8.97 2.18
N TYR A 449 12.01 -8.58 0.93
CA TYR A 449 13.31 -8.78 0.29
C TYR A 449 14.46 -8.06 1.02
N ALA A 450 14.21 -6.87 1.56
CA ALA A 450 15.21 -6.12 2.31
C ALA A 450 15.58 -6.82 3.61
N ARG A 451 14.59 -7.36 4.34
CA ARG A 451 14.83 -8.16 5.55
C ARG A 451 15.61 -9.44 5.23
N GLU A 452 15.23 -10.13 4.16
CA GLU A 452 15.92 -11.34 3.70
C GLU A 452 17.37 -11.02 3.29
N LEU A 453 17.59 -9.94 2.54
CA LEU A 453 18.92 -9.49 2.15
C LEU A 453 19.80 -9.21 3.39
N GLN A 454 19.28 -8.49 4.39
CA GLN A 454 20.01 -8.22 5.63
C GLN A 454 20.33 -9.49 6.41
N HIS A 455 19.46 -10.49 6.39
CA HIS A 455 19.72 -11.80 6.98
C HIS A 455 20.84 -12.52 6.22
N MET A 456 20.71 -12.64 4.90
CA MET A 456 21.69 -13.33 4.05
C MET A 456 23.07 -12.65 4.05
N MET A 457 23.14 -11.32 4.12
CA MET A 457 24.41 -10.59 4.24
C MET A 457 25.12 -10.91 5.56
N ARG A 458 24.39 -11.00 6.67
CA ARG A 458 24.96 -11.39 7.97
C ARG A 458 25.50 -12.82 7.94
N GLU A 459 24.76 -13.75 7.34
CA GLU A 459 25.21 -15.13 7.17
C GLU A 459 26.45 -15.22 6.28
N THR A 460 26.47 -14.48 5.17
CA THR A 460 27.61 -14.44 4.24
C THR A 460 28.87 -13.95 4.95
N ALA A 461 28.77 -12.87 5.73
CA ALA A 461 29.90 -12.35 6.50
C ALA A 461 30.38 -13.35 7.57
N ALA A 462 29.48 -14.08 8.22
CA ALA A 462 29.83 -15.12 9.18
C ALA A 462 30.57 -16.30 8.51
N MET A 463 30.11 -16.73 7.32
CA MET A 463 30.77 -17.77 6.52
C MET A 463 32.18 -17.35 6.07
N GLU A 464 32.36 -16.10 5.62
CA GLU A 464 33.67 -15.55 5.26
C GLU A 464 34.65 -15.55 6.43
N GLY A 465 34.19 -15.16 7.61
CA GLY A 465 34.99 -15.19 8.84
C GLY A 465 35.41 -16.61 9.23
N ALA A 466 34.50 -17.58 9.08
CA ALA A 466 34.77 -18.98 9.42
C ALA A 466 35.69 -19.69 8.41
N LEU A 467 35.72 -19.25 7.15
CA LEU A 467 36.43 -19.91 6.04
C LEU A 467 37.93 -20.11 6.34
N HIS A 468 38.56 -19.11 6.96
CA HIS A 468 40.00 -19.11 7.25
C HIS A 468 40.40 -20.12 8.33
N GLY A 469 39.45 -20.61 9.14
CA GLY A 469 39.70 -21.58 10.22
C GLY A 469 39.51 -23.05 9.82
N LEU A 470 39.07 -23.34 8.60
CA LEU A 470 38.73 -24.70 8.16
C LEU A 470 39.93 -25.43 7.53
N PRO A 471 40.00 -26.78 7.59
CA PRO A 471 40.98 -27.58 6.85
C PRO A 471 40.81 -27.46 5.32
N ALA A 472 41.89 -27.60 4.54
CA ALA A 472 41.91 -27.37 3.09
C ALA A 472 40.83 -28.14 2.28
N HIS A 473 40.52 -29.38 2.65
CA HIS A 473 39.47 -30.17 1.98
C HIS A 473 38.05 -29.64 2.26
N GLN A 474 37.82 -28.98 3.39
CA GLN A 474 36.55 -28.33 3.75
C GLN A 474 36.46 -26.91 3.21
N GLN A 475 37.60 -26.22 3.04
CA GLN A 475 37.66 -24.88 2.46
C GLN A 475 37.08 -24.84 1.03
N ALA A 476 37.34 -25.85 0.21
CA ALA A 476 36.82 -25.89 -1.16
C ALA A 476 35.28 -25.97 -1.20
N VAL A 477 34.69 -26.82 -0.35
CA VAL A 477 33.22 -26.96 -0.24
C VAL A 477 32.59 -25.69 0.32
N ALA A 478 33.15 -25.16 1.42
CA ALA A 478 32.68 -23.92 2.05
C ALA A 478 32.82 -22.71 1.11
N SER A 479 33.86 -22.64 0.29
CA SER A 479 34.05 -21.59 -0.73
C SER A 479 32.99 -21.67 -1.83
N ALA A 480 32.66 -22.88 -2.29
CA ALA A 480 31.59 -23.08 -3.27
C ALA A 480 30.20 -22.71 -2.71
N GLU A 481 29.94 -23.03 -1.45
CA GLU A 481 28.72 -22.63 -0.74
C GLU A 481 28.65 -21.11 -0.56
N LEU A 482 29.74 -20.48 -0.11
CA LEU A 482 29.85 -19.03 0.01
C LEU A 482 29.62 -18.33 -1.33
N ALA A 483 30.13 -18.87 -2.44
CA ALA A 483 29.89 -18.33 -3.78
C ALA A 483 28.40 -18.38 -4.16
N ARG A 484 27.66 -19.44 -3.78
CA ARG A 484 26.20 -19.52 -3.98
C ARG A 484 25.46 -18.50 -3.13
N HIS A 485 25.85 -18.31 -1.87
CA HIS A 485 25.28 -17.29 -0.99
C HIS A 485 25.49 -15.88 -1.55
N LYS A 486 26.71 -15.56 -2.03
CA LYS A 486 27.00 -14.29 -2.70
C LYS A 486 26.17 -14.07 -3.96
N ALA A 487 25.99 -15.10 -4.78
CA ALA A 487 25.14 -15.01 -5.97
C ALA A 487 23.68 -14.73 -5.59
N TYR A 488 23.16 -15.37 -4.53
CA TYR A 488 21.82 -15.12 -4.02
C TYR A 488 21.66 -13.69 -3.48
N VAL A 489 22.65 -13.20 -2.72
CA VAL A 489 22.70 -11.80 -2.27
C VAL A 489 22.65 -10.82 -3.44
N GLY A 490 23.46 -11.04 -4.49
CA GLY A 490 23.43 -10.21 -5.70
C GLY A 490 22.08 -10.24 -6.42
N MET A 491 21.41 -11.40 -6.46
CA MET A 491 20.06 -11.53 -7.00
C MET A 491 19.04 -10.73 -6.19
N LEU A 492 19.04 -10.86 -4.85
CA LEU A 492 18.17 -10.09 -3.96
C LEU A 492 18.37 -8.56 -4.11
N GLN A 493 19.62 -8.11 -4.22
CA GLN A 493 19.94 -6.70 -4.49
C GLN A 493 19.37 -6.24 -5.84
N GLY A 494 19.51 -7.05 -6.90
CA GLY A 494 18.94 -6.77 -8.21
C GLY A 494 17.42 -6.64 -8.18
N HIS A 495 16.72 -7.54 -7.48
CA HIS A 495 15.26 -7.46 -7.31
C HIS A 495 14.82 -6.23 -6.53
N LEU A 496 15.55 -5.84 -5.49
CA LEU A 496 15.28 -4.60 -4.75
C LEU A 496 15.40 -3.37 -5.65
N LEU A 497 16.44 -3.29 -6.48
CA LEU A 497 16.61 -2.20 -7.44
C LEU A 497 15.51 -2.19 -8.51
N ALA A 498 15.07 -3.36 -8.97
CA ALA A 498 13.94 -3.47 -9.90
C ALA A 498 12.63 -2.97 -9.26
N LEU A 499 12.34 -3.36 -8.02
CA LEU A 499 11.19 -2.87 -7.25
C LEU A 499 11.25 -1.36 -7.01
N GLU A 500 12.41 -0.84 -6.61
CA GLU A 500 12.63 0.59 -6.43
C GLU A 500 12.51 1.36 -7.75
N THR A 501 12.81 0.73 -8.90
CA THR A 501 12.61 1.36 -10.21
C THR A 501 11.14 1.68 -10.46
N VAL A 502 10.24 0.75 -10.14
CA VAL A 502 8.79 0.92 -10.27
C VAL A 502 8.25 1.85 -9.20
N LEU A 503 8.63 1.64 -7.94
CA LEU A 503 8.15 2.42 -6.80
C LEU A 503 8.59 3.89 -6.84
N GLN A 504 9.63 4.23 -7.61
CA GLN A 504 10.09 5.61 -7.82
C GLN A 504 9.61 6.21 -9.16
N ASP A 505 8.66 5.58 -9.84
CA ASP A 505 8.03 6.17 -11.02
C ASP A 505 7.02 7.25 -10.59
N GLU A 506 7.46 8.50 -10.62
CA GLU A 506 6.66 9.67 -10.26
C GLU A 506 5.42 9.86 -11.14
N THR A 507 5.45 9.40 -12.41
CA THR A 507 4.29 9.52 -13.31
C THR A 507 3.22 8.52 -12.89
N LEU A 508 3.61 7.24 -12.73
CA LEU A 508 2.70 6.19 -12.28
C LEU A 508 2.14 6.50 -10.89
N LEU A 509 2.99 6.89 -9.94
CA LEU A 509 2.54 7.27 -8.60
C LEU A 509 1.63 8.50 -8.61
N GLY A 510 1.86 9.47 -9.51
CA GLY A 510 0.95 10.60 -9.69
C GLY A 510 -0.46 10.18 -10.09
N GLU A 511 -0.58 9.23 -11.03
CA GLU A 511 -1.86 8.66 -11.46
C GLU A 511 -2.53 7.84 -10.32
N VAL A 512 -1.74 7.10 -9.56
CA VAL A 512 -2.20 6.34 -8.38
C VAL A 512 -2.73 7.29 -7.29
N ILE A 513 -2.01 8.36 -7.00
CA ILE A 513 -2.46 9.39 -6.05
C ILE A 513 -3.76 10.02 -6.54
N ALA A 514 -3.88 10.34 -7.84
CA ALA A 514 -5.12 10.89 -8.40
C ALA A 514 -6.31 9.90 -8.27
N MET A 515 -6.09 8.62 -8.52
CA MET A 515 -7.08 7.56 -8.33
C MET A 515 -7.57 7.46 -6.88
N TYR A 516 -6.64 7.44 -5.92
CA TYR A 516 -7.00 7.36 -4.51
C TYR A 516 -7.56 8.68 -3.97
N ARG A 517 -7.23 9.82 -4.57
CA ARG A 517 -7.91 11.09 -4.29
C ARG A 517 -9.37 11.06 -4.72
N LEU A 518 -9.65 10.48 -5.88
CA LEU A 518 -11.01 10.26 -6.34
C LEU A 518 -11.77 9.29 -5.43
N LEU A 519 -11.11 8.19 -5.01
CA LEU A 519 -11.70 7.24 -4.05
C LEU A 519 -12.05 7.94 -2.73
N ALA A 520 -11.14 8.70 -2.13
CA ALA A 520 -11.40 9.40 -0.87
C ALA A 520 -12.55 10.42 -1.00
N ALA A 521 -12.60 11.18 -2.10
CA ALA A 521 -13.73 12.07 -2.38
C ALA A 521 -15.06 11.29 -2.53
N TRP A 522 -15.02 10.11 -3.15
CA TRP A 522 -16.19 9.25 -3.32
C TRP A 522 -16.67 8.67 -1.98
N LEU A 523 -15.75 8.16 -1.16
CA LEU A 523 -16.04 7.70 0.20
C LEU A 523 -16.69 8.82 1.03
N LEU A 524 -16.16 10.04 0.96
CA LEU A 524 -16.72 11.18 1.66
C LEU A 524 -18.15 11.51 1.20
N ARG A 525 -18.42 11.48 -0.11
CA ARG A 525 -19.75 11.79 -0.65
C ARG A 525 -20.81 10.74 -0.35
N LEU A 526 -20.41 9.51 -0.02
CA LEU A 526 -21.36 8.50 0.44
C LEU A 526 -21.91 8.80 1.85
N VAL A 527 -21.15 9.50 2.69
CA VAL A 527 -21.56 9.88 4.05
C VAL A 527 -21.95 11.37 4.17
N ALA A 528 -21.48 12.21 3.26
CA ALA A 528 -21.74 13.65 3.18
C ALA A 528 -21.97 14.05 1.71
N PRO A 529 -23.21 13.99 1.19
CA PRO A 529 -23.50 14.09 -0.25
C PRO A 529 -23.03 15.38 -0.94
N ASP A 530 -22.92 16.49 -0.21
CA ASP A 530 -22.41 17.78 -0.71
C ASP A 530 -20.87 17.86 -0.70
N GLY A 531 -20.19 16.81 -0.22
CA GLY A 531 -18.74 16.75 -0.03
C GLY A 531 -18.24 17.54 1.18
N ARG A 532 -19.14 18.00 2.07
CA ARG A 532 -18.79 18.79 3.25
C ARG A 532 -19.32 18.08 4.50
N PRO A 533 -18.49 17.29 5.18
CA PRO A 533 -18.95 16.53 6.34
C PRO A 533 -19.32 17.48 7.49
N ALA A 534 -20.48 17.25 8.09
CA ALA A 534 -20.77 17.78 9.43
C ALA A 534 -20.14 16.80 10.43
N LEU A 535 -19.11 17.26 11.16
CA LEU A 535 -18.41 16.44 12.15
C LEU A 535 -18.93 16.75 13.57
N PRO A 536 -19.15 15.73 14.42
CA PRO A 536 -19.04 14.30 14.15
C PRO A 536 -20.10 13.80 13.15
N LEU A 537 -19.76 12.78 12.35
CA LEU A 537 -20.70 12.19 11.38
C LEU A 537 -21.94 11.61 12.09
N PRO A 538 -23.11 11.58 11.42
CA PRO A 538 -24.32 10.96 11.95
C PRO A 538 -24.11 9.51 12.40
N GLU A 539 -24.76 9.08 13.49
CA GLU A 539 -24.56 7.71 13.98
C GLU A 539 -25.06 6.62 13.03
N GLN A 540 -26.05 6.94 12.19
CA GLN A 540 -26.58 6.04 11.18
C GLN A 540 -25.66 6.01 9.97
N VAL A 541 -25.01 4.86 9.78
CA VAL A 541 -24.12 4.61 8.65
C VAL A 541 -24.96 4.22 7.42
N PRO A 542 -24.80 4.90 6.28
CA PRO A 542 -25.43 4.50 5.02
C PRO A 542 -25.07 3.06 4.66
N ARG A 543 -26.05 2.23 4.26
CA ARG A 543 -25.83 0.81 3.96
C ARG A 543 -24.76 0.63 2.89
N GLU A 544 -24.81 1.48 1.87
CA GLU A 544 -23.88 1.51 0.75
C GLU A 544 -22.43 1.74 1.20
N PHE A 545 -22.22 2.58 2.22
CA PHE A 545 -20.90 2.80 2.84
C PHE A 545 -20.50 1.64 3.74
N ALA A 546 -21.44 1.12 4.53
CA ALA A 546 -21.18 0.04 5.48
C ALA A 546 -20.68 -1.24 4.79
N THR A 547 -21.18 -1.54 3.59
CA THR A 547 -20.81 -2.71 2.77
C THR A 547 -19.55 -2.53 1.90
N LEU A 548 -18.84 -1.42 2.00
CA LEU A 548 -17.60 -1.24 1.24
C LEU A 548 -16.49 -2.16 1.78
N PRO A 549 -15.63 -2.72 0.93
CA PRO A 549 -14.47 -3.48 1.37
C PRO A 549 -13.49 -2.64 2.20
N GLU A 550 -12.94 -3.20 3.29
CA GLU A 550 -11.92 -2.55 4.12
C GLU A 550 -10.67 -2.19 3.29
N TRP A 551 -10.31 -3.04 2.33
CA TRP A 551 -9.11 -2.84 1.51
C TRP A 551 -9.16 -1.56 0.67
N PHE A 552 -10.34 -0.99 0.40
CA PHE A 552 -10.42 0.32 -0.28
C PHE A 552 -9.69 1.41 0.51
N VAL A 553 -9.86 1.40 1.83
CA VAL A 553 -9.24 2.37 2.73
C VAL A 553 -7.81 1.97 3.06
N GLU A 554 -7.55 0.67 3.19
CA GLU A 554 -6.19 0.14 3.45
C GLU A 554 -5.24 0.44 2.30
N ASP A 555 -5.64 0.12 1.07
CA ASP A 555 -4.85 0.35 -0.12
C ASP A 555 -4.64 1.84 -0.41
N MET A 556 -5.65 2.67 -0.13
CA MET A 556 -5.51 4.12 -0.18
C MET A 556 -4.42 4.60 0.78
N ALA A 557 -4.44 4.12 2.03
CA ALA A 557 -3.43 4.50 3.00
C ALA A 557 -2.04 4.01 2.60
N GLU A 558 -1.92 2.75 2.15
CA GLU A 558 -0.66 2.16 1.70
C GLU A 558 -0.08 2.87 0.46
N ALA A 559 -0.93 3.25 -0.49
CA ALA A 559 -0.51 4.03 -1.66
C ALA A 559 0.00 5.43 -1.25
N LEU A 560 -0.66 6.09 -0.30
CA LEU A 560 -0.22 7.40 0.21
C LEU A 560 1.09 7.30 1.03
N LEU A 561 1.26 6.24 1.82
CA LEU A 561 2.53 5.95 2.52
C LEU A 561 3.66 5.68 1.54
N SER A 562 3.40 4.87 0.51
CA SER A 562 4.34 4.59 -0.57
C SER A 562 4.72 5.88 -1.31
N ALA A 563 3.76 6.72 -1.67
CA ALA A 563 4.02 8.03 -2.28
C ALA A 563 4.84 8.94 -1.36
N SER A 564 4.57 8.94 -0.05
CA SER A 564 5.33 9.73 0.94
C SER A 564 6.80 9.31 1.02
N ARG A 565 7.07 8.01 0.79
CA ARG A 565 8.41 7.41 0.82
C ARG A 565 9.16 7.60 -0.50
N TYR A 566 8.51 7.37 -1.64
CA TYR A 566 9.20 7.25 -2.93
C TYR A 566 8.95 8.41 -3.91
N ALA A 567 7.84 9.15 -3.80
CA ALA A 567 7.52 10.30 -4.64
C ALA A 567 7.03 11.53 -3.82
N PRO A 568 7.81 11.98 -2.82
CA PRO A 568 7.39 13.04 -1.91
C PRO A 568 7.10 14.38 -2.61
N HIS A 569 7.79 14.67 -3.73
CA HIS A 569 7.53 15.88 -4.52
C HIS A 569 6.19 15.80 -5.26
N THR A 570 5.91 14.69 -5.93
CA THR A 570 4.61 14.45 -6.60
C THR A 570 3.46 14.59 -5.61
N LEU A 571 3.61 13.98 -4.43
CA LEU A 571 2.64 14.06 -3.34
C LEU A 571 2.37 15.51 -2.90
N ALA A 572 3.42 16.30 -2.64
CA ALA A 572 3.28 17.69 -2.19
C ALA A 572 2.58 18.60 -3.21
N THR A 573 2.61 18.25 -4.51
CA THR A 573 1.92 19.00 -5.56
C THR A 573 0.48 18.55 -5.81
N ALA A 574 0.02 17.46 -5.19
CA ALA A 574 -1.23 16.79 -5.54
C ALA A 574 -2.50 17.41 -4.96
N ARG A 575 -2.46 18.57 -4.26
CA ARG A 575 -3.59 19.17 -3.52
C ARG A 575 -4.22 18.20 -2.51
N LEU A 576 -3.64 18.14 -1.33
CA LEU A 576 -3.97 17.15 -0.29
C LEU A 576 -4.95 17.65 0.78
N ASP A 577 -5.46 18.88 0.68
CA ASP A 577 -6.38 19.45 1.68
C ASP A 577 -7.64 18.58 1.85
N ASP A 578 -8.26 18.17 0.74
CA ASP A 578 -9.41 17.26 0.73
C ASP A 578 -9.05 15.88 1.30
N MET A 579 -7.81 15.41 1.07
CA MET A 579 -7.34 14.15 1.65
C MET A 579 -7.21 14.26 3.16
N MET A 580 -6.58 15.32 3.67
CA MET A 580 -6.42 15.54 5.10
C MET A 580 -7.80 15.59 5.80
N LEU A 581 -8.78 16.27 5.21
CA LEU A 581 -10.15 16.27 5.71
C LEU A 581 -10.76 14.86 5.77
N VAL A 582 -10.60 14.06 4.71
CA VAL A 582 -11.10 12.67 4.65
C VAL A 582 -10.43 11.79 5.70
N LEU A 583 -9.11 11.90 5.87
CA LEU A 583 -8.35 11.16 6.89
C LEU A 583 -8.89 11.50 8.29
N VAL A 584 -9.00 12.78 8.63
CA VAL A 584 -9.51 13.24 9.94
C VAL A 584 -10.95 12.78 10.17
N THR A 585 -11.80 12.89 9.15
CA THR A 585 -13.21 12.47 9.20
C THR A 585 -13.33 11.00 9.58
N PHE A 586 -12.61 10.11 8.89
CA PHE A 586 -12.73 8.67 9.11
C PHE A 586 -11.95 8.15 10.31
N ILE A 587 -10.86 8.81 10.73
CA ILE A 587 -10.22 8.55 12.03
C ILE A 587 -11.22 8.82 13.17
N GLY A 588 -11.96 9.92 13.08
CA GLY A 588 -12.95 10.36 14.07
C GLY A 588 -14.32 9.65 14.01
N SER A 589 -14.49 8.65 13.14
CA SER A 589 -15.79 8.03 12.87
C SER A 589 -15.78 6.51 13.14
N PRO A 590 -15.66 6.07 14.41
CA PRO A 590 -15.55 4.65 14.78
C PRO A 590 -16.75 3.79 14.37
N LYS A 591 -17.94 4.39 14.18
CA LYS A 591 -19.13 3.68 13.68
C LYS A 591 -19.06 3.38 12.17
N HIS A 592 -18.39 4.25 11.40
CA HIS A 592 -18.26 4.14 9.95
C HIS A 592 -17.06 3.26 9.56
N ILE A 593 -15.95 3.35 10.29
CA ILE A 593 -14.82 2.43 10.16
C ILE A 593 -14.62 1.75 11.51
N ARG A 594 -15.23 0.56 11.67
CA ARG A 594 -15.22 -0.19 12.94
C ARG A 594 -13.81 -0.61 13.34
N SER A 595 -12.96 -0.97 12.37
CA SER A 595 -11.59 -1.43 12.61
C SER A 595 -10.68 -0.32 13.14
N PRO A 596 -10.20 -0.39 14.40
CA PRO A 596 -9.23 0.59 14.93
C PRO A 596 -7.87 0.47 14.23
N TYR A 597 -7.51 -0.71 13.72
CA TYR A 597 -6.31 -0.93 12.92
C TYR A 597 -6.33 -0.09 11.64
N LEU A 598 -7.46 -0.11 10.93
CA LEU A 598 -7.63 0.64 9.69
C LEU A 598 -7.60 2.15 9.94
N ARG A 599 -8.28 2.62 11.01
CA ARG A 599 -8.20 4.03 11.44
C ARG A 599 -6.78 4.42 11.88
N SER A 600 -6.04 3.53 12.53
CA SER A 600 -4.63 3.76 12.86
C SER A 600 -3.75 3.86 11.62
N LYS A 601 -4.00 3.05 10.58
CA LYS A 601 -3.28 3.16 9.31
C LYS A 601 -3.51 4.51 8.62
N LEU A 602 -4.70 5.10 8.73
CA LEU A 602 -4.96 6.48 8.29
C LEU A 602 -4.14 7.50 9.09
N SER A 603 -3.98 7.30 10.40
CA SER A 603 -3.13 8.17 11.21
C SER A 603 -1.63 8.03 10.86
N GLU A 604 -1.19 6.85 10.42
CA GLU A 604 0.17 6.63 9.92
C GLU A 604 0.45 7.49 8.68
N VAL A 605 -0.55 7.69 7.80
CA VAL A 605 -0.45 8.62 6.67
C VAL A 605 -0.23 10.06 7.15
N ILE A 606 -1.02 10.52 8.14
CA ILE A 606 -0.85 11.86 8.72
C ILE A 606 0.53 12.01 9.37
N HIS A 607 1.01 10.98 10.07
CA HIS A 607 2.35 10.95 10.65
C HIS A 607 3.44 11.08 9.58
N ALA A 608 3.32 10.37 8.46
CA ALA A 608 4.24 10.46 7.33
C ALA A 608 4.26 11.86 6.68
N TRP A 609 3.19 12.65 6.88
CA TRP A 609 3.08 14.03 6.39
C TRP A 609 3.52 15.09 7.40
N LEU A 610 3.97 14.70 8.60
CA LEU A 610 4.57 15.66 9.53
C LEU A 610 5.85 16.28 8.93
N PRO A 611 6.13 17.57 9.18
CA PRO A 611 7.38 18.21 8.77
C PRO A 611 8.59 17.44 9.31
N GLN A 612 9.43 16.94 8.42
CA GLN A 612 10.41 15.91 8.79
C GLN A 612 11.58 16.49 9.60
N ALA A 613 11.85 17.79 9.45
CA ALA A 613 12.80 18.53 10.29
C ALA A 613 12.46 18.43 11.80
N ASP A 614 11.18 18.29 12.15
CA ASP A 614 10.71 18.18 13.53
C ASP A 614 10.71 16.76 14.09
N VAL A 615 10.60 15.74 13.22
CA VAL A 615 10.36 14.34 13.62
C VAL A 615 11.61 13.47 13.49
N ASN A 616 12.39 13.60 12.41
CA ASN A 616 13.56 12.74 12.19
C ASN A 616 14.65 13.42 11.34
N PRO A 617 15.55 14.21 11.97
CA PRO A 617 16.56 15.03 11.27
C PRO A 617 17.51 14.23 10.36
N GLY A 618 17.61 12.90 10.54
CA GLY A 618 18.50 12.03 9.78
C GLY A 618 17.89 11.28 8.59
N PHE A 619 16.56 11.28 8.43
CA PHE A 619 15.86 10.30 7.57
C PHE A 619 15.85 10.64 6.07
N ARG A 620 16.35 11.81 5.64
CA ARG A 620 16.32 12.25 4.24
C ARG A 620 17.62 12.93 3.78
N ARG A 621 18.75 12.21 3.84
CA ARG A 621 19.99 12.65 3.19
C ARG A 621 19.94 12.37 1.69
N GLY A 622 19.81 13.40 0.86
CA GLY A 622 19.96 13.28 -0.60
C GLY A 622 19.22 14.29 -1.47
N GLN A 623 18.28 15.07 -0.92
CA GLN A 623 17.54 16.08 -1.68
C GLN A 623 18.18 17.48 -1.58
N SER A 624 17.97 18.30 -2.61
CA SER A 624 18.33 19.73 -2.58
C SER A 624 17.55 20.45 -1.48
N ALA A 625 18.26 21.13 -0.57
CA ALA A 625 17.70 21.80 0.60
C ALA A 625 16.51 22.74 0.28
N GLY A 626 16.51 23.37 -0.90
CA GLY A 626 15.43 24.27 -1.33
C GLY A 626 14.12 23.54 -1.67
N ARG A 627 14.18 22.37 -2.32
CA ARG A 627 12.98 21.56 -2.63
C ARG A 627 12.38 20.94 -1.38
N GLN A 628 13.24 20.59 -0.41
CA GLN A 628 12.82 20.03 0.86
C GLN A 628 12.05 21.04 1.70
N ALA A 629 12.54 22.28 1.81
CA ALA A 629 11.85 23.34 2.54
C ALA A 629 10.45 23.64 1.96
N GLN A 630 10.32 23.65 0.63
CA GLN A 630 9.02 23.86 -0.02
C GLN A 630 8.04 22.71 0.26
N GLN A 631 8.53 21.46 0.27
CA GLN A 631 7.72 20.29 0.59
C GLN A 631 7.24 20.34 2.05
N ASP A 632 8.15 20.58 2.99
CA ASP A 632 7.82 20.63 4.41
C ASP A 632 6.80 21.74 4.68
N ALA A 633 6.91 22.90 4.01
CA ALA A 633 5.93 23.97 4.10
C ALA A 633 4.55 23.57 3.54
N ALA A 634 4.50 22.87 2.40
CA ALA A 634 3.24 22.42 1.80
C ALA A 634 2.52 21.40 2.70
N LEU A 635 3.26 20.48 3.33
CA LEU A 635 2.69 19.50 4.25
C LEU A 635 2.30 20.12 5.60
N ALA A 636 3.10 21.03 6.14
CA ALA A 636 2.77 21.78 7.36
C ALA A 636 1.45 22.54 7.21
N ALA A 637 1.22 23.15 6.04
CA ALA A 637 -0.01 23.89 5.76
C ALA A 637 -1.28 23.05 5.92
N LEU A 638 -1.22 21.72 5.70
CA LEU A 638 -2.39 20.84 5.82
C LEU A 638 -2.99 20.82 7.24
N PHE A 639 -2.19 21.07 8.26
CA PHE A 639 -2.65 21.11 9.65
C PHE A 639 -3.42 22.39 9.98
N GLU A 640 -3.28 23.45 9.19
CA GLU A 640 -3.90 24.76 9.43
C GLU A 640 -4.83 25.20 8.30
N ALA A 641 -4.83 24.51 7.16
CA ALA A 641 -5.55 24.89 5.95
C ALA A 641 -7.08 24.78 6.08
N HIS A 642 -7.57 23.74 6.76
CA HIS A 642 -9.00 23.43 6.81
C HIS A 642 -9.60 23.59 8.22
N PRO A 643 -10.71 24.34 8.40
CA PRO A 643 -11.33 24.56 9.72
C PRO A 643 -11.70 23.27 10.45
N LEU A 644 -12.33 22.31 9.76
CA LEU A 644 -12.68 21.01 10.35
C LEU A 644 -11.45 20.18 10.75
N VAL A 645 -10.30 20.35 10.09
CA VAL A 645 -9.06 19.69 10.50
C VAL A 645 -8.55 20.30 11.80
N CYS A 646 -8.52 21.64 11.89
CA CYS A 646 -8.17 22.35 13.12
C CYS A 646 -9.09 22.00 14.30
N GLU A 647 -10.38 21.79 14.03
CA GLU A 647 -11.37 21.50 15.04
C GLU A 647 -11.41 20.03 15.45
N HIS A 648 -11.24 19.08 14.53
CA HIS A 648 -11.51 17.66 14.81
C HIS A 648 -10.28 16.75 14.80
N LEU A 649 -9.11 17.19 14.33
CA LEU A 649 -7.91 16.33 14.33
C LEU A 649 -7.58 15.81 15.73
N VAL A 650 -7.44 16.70 16.71
CA VAL A 650 -7.09 16.32 18.08
C VAL A 650 -8.15 15.40 18.72
N PRO A 651 -9.45 15.76 18.77
CA PRO A 651 -10.49 14.88 19.30
C PRO A 651 -10.48 13.47 18.69
N SER A 652 -10.33 13.39 17.36
CA SER A 652 -10.29 12.12 16.63
C SER A 652 -9.09 11.25 17.04
N LEU A 653 -7.91 11.84 17.20
CA LEU A 653 -6.70 11.12 17.64
C LEU A 653 -6.80 10.66 19.10
N LEU A 654 -7.35 11.48 20.00
CA LEU A 654 -7.54 11.12 21.41
C LEU A 654 -8.54 9.96 21.57
N GLY A 655 -9.63 9.98 20.79
CA GLY A 655 -10.59 8.87 20.71
C GLY A 655 -9.94 7.59 20.20
N LEU A 656 -9.23 7.66 19.06
CA LEU A 656 -8.56 6.51 18.47
C LEU A 656 -7.49 5.91 19.40
N TYR A 657 -6.74 6.73 20.14
CA TYR A 657 -5.75 6.26 21.11
C TYR A 657 -6.37 5.29 22.14
N SER A 658 -7.60 5.59 22.56
CA SER A 658 -8.37 4.77 23.50
C SER A 658 -8.96 3.53 22.84
N ASP A 659 -9.43 3.64 21.59
CA ASP A 659 -10.04 2.52 20.85
C ASP A 659 -9.06 1.38 20.52
N ILE A 660 -7.78 1.71 20.35
CA ILE A 660 -6.72 0.72 20.07
C ILE A 660 -6.56 -0.32 21.20
N GLU A 661 -7.00 -0.05 22.43
CA GLU A 661 -6.83 -0.99 23.56
C GLU A 661 -7.62 -2.31 23.37
N TYR A 662 -8.73 -2.29 22.64
CA TYR A 662 -9.71 -3.39 22.57
C TYR A 662 -9.50 -4.32 21.38
N THR A 663 -8.28 -4.41 20.85
CA THR A 663 -7.99 -5.30 19.72
C THR A 663 -7.85 -6.76 20.18
N GLU A 664 -8.91 -7.56 20.03
CA GLU A 664 -9.02 -8.95 20.48
C GLU A 664 -8.13 -9.98 19.73
N ARG A 665 -7.16 -9.56 18.92
CA ARG A 665 -6.32 -10.49 18.13
C ARG A 665 -5.12 -11.00 18.93
N ALA A 666 -5.08 -12.30 19.17
CA ALA A 666 -3.95 -12.99 19.81
C ALA A 666 -2.62 -12.75 19.06
N GLY A 667 -1.57 -12.36 19.80
CA GLY A 667 -0.19 -12.27 19.29
C GLY A 667 0.32 -10.85 18.94
N GLN A 668 -0.46 -9.79 19.16
CA GLN A 668 -0.13 -8.43 18.71
C GLN A 668 0.00 -7.37 19.82
N PHE A 669 0.16 -7.76 21.09
CA PHE A 669 0.15 -6.82 22.23
C PHE A 669 1.10 -5.62 22.05
N TYR A 670 2.28 -5.80 21.43
CA TYR A 670 3.24 -4.71 21.22
C TYR A 670 2.89 -3.75 20.07
N ILE A 671 2.06 -4.18 19.11
CA ILE A 671 1.73 -3.38 17.93
C ILE A 671 0.98 -2.10 18.34
N LYS A 672 0.16 -2.16 19.39
CA LYS A 672 -0.60 -1.01 19.90
C LYS A 672 0.29 0.17 20.27
N PHE A 673 1.48 -0.08 20.81
CA PHE A 673 2.40 0.99 21.20
C PHE A 673 3.00 1.69 19.97
N ASN A 674 3.31 0.96 18.90
CA ASN A 674 3.75 1.56 17.65
C ASN A 674 2.65 2.45 17.03
N MET A 675 1.41 1.98 17.05
CA MET A 675 0.25 2.76 16.59
C MET A 675 0.07 4.05 17.41
N ARG A 676 0.10 3.92 18.74
CA ARG A 676 -0.01 5.05 19.66
C ARG A 676 1.17 6.01 19.59
N GLN A 677 2.36 5.53 19.21
CA GLN A 677 3.52 6.38 18.98
C GLN A 677 3.27 7.35 17.82
N TYR A 678 2.68 6.88 16.70
CA TYR A 678 2.29 7.76 15.60
C TYR A 678 1.29 8.83 16.07
N LEU A 679 0.26 8.44 16.82
CA LEU A 679 -0.71 9.37 17.39
C LEU A 679 -0.02 10.40 18.31
N GLY A 680 0.88 9.94 19.19
CA GLY A 680 1.61 10.78 20.13
C GLY A 680 2.48 11.83 19.44
N ASP A 681 3.17 11.48 18.35
CA ASP A 681 3.99 12.41 17.58
C ASP A 681 3.14 13.46 16.86
N ILE A 682 1.99 13.05 16.29
CA ILE A 682 1.03 14.00 15.67
C ILE A 682 0.46 14.95 16.74
N LEU A 683 0.05 14.42 17.90
CA LEU A 683 -0.47 15.22 19.00
C LEU A 683 0.59 16.22 19.52
N ALA A 684 1.85 15.80 19.65
CA ALA A 684 2.93 16.67 20.07
C ALA A 684 3.21 17.80 19.07
N TYR A 685 3.07 17.54 17.76
CA TYR A 685 3.16 18.58 16.73
C TYR A 685 1.93 19.50 16.78
N ALA A 686 0.73 18.96 16.80
CA ALA A 686 -0.53 19.71 16.89
C ALA A 686 -0.58 20.60 18.13
N TRP A 687 -0.02 20.14 19.27
CA TRP A 687 0.08 20.93 20.49
C TRP A 687 0.89 22.22 20.31
N ARG A 688 1.79 22.33 19.32
CA ARG A 688 2.53 23.57 19.04
C ARG A 688 1.67 24.61 18.32
N LEU A 689 0.58 24.18 17.70
CA LEU A 689 -0.32 25.01 16.91
C LEU A 689 -1.52 25.46 17.76
N GLN A 690 -1.78 26.76 17.80
CA GLN A 690 -2.84 27.33 18.67
C GLN A 690 -4.25 26.79 18.38
N PRO A 691 -4.72 26.68 17.12
CA PRO A 691 -6.08 26.19 16.83
C PRO A 691 -6.34 24.78 17.37
N HIS A 692 -5.34 23.91 17.30
CA HIS A 692 -5.40 22.55 17.81
C HIS A 692 -5.36 22.48 19.33
N ARG A 693 -4.57 23.32 20.00
CA ARG A 693 -4.61 23.47 21.46
C ARG A 693 -6.00 23.91 21.94
N ASP A 694 -6.61 24.86 21.26
CA ASP A 694 -7.95 25.34 21.60
C ASP A 694 -9.02 24.24 21.40
N SER A 695 -8.91 23.44 20.34
CA SER A 695 -9.73 22.24 20.15
C SER A 695 -9.53 21.23 21.28
N TRP A 696 -8.27 20.93 21.65
CA TRP A 696 -7.94 20.01 22.73
C TRP A 696 -8.62 20.42 24.04
N LYS A 697 -8.51 21.70 24.41
CA LYS A 697 -9.14 22.25 25.62
C LYS A 697 -10.66 22.13 25.56
N ARG A 698 -11.28 22.47 24.44
CA ARG A 698 -12.74 22.31 24.26
C ARG A 698 -13.17 20.87 24.43
N PHE A 699 -12.44 19.91 23.86
CA PHE A 699 -12.74 18.49 23.99
C PHE A 699 -12.63 18.02 25.45
N ALA A 700 -11.52 18.34 26.11
CA ALA A 700 -11.26 17.96 27.50
C ALA A 700 -12.23 18.61 28.51
N LEU A 701 -12.82 19.75 28.16
CA LEU A 701 -13.68 20.56 29.04
C LEU A 701 -15.12 20.68 28.52
N SER A 702 -15.54 19.75 27.65
CA SER A 702 -16.83 19.79 26.95
C SER A 702 -18.06 19.53 27.84
N GLY A 703 -17.86 19.21 29.12
CA GLY A 703 -18.92 18.85 30.07
C GLY A 703 -19.11 17.34 30.23
N ASP A 704 -18.68 16.55 29.24
CA ASP A 704 -18.50 15.10 29.35
C ASP A 704 -17.01 14.79 29.46
N ASP A 705 -16.55 14.53 30.70
CA ASP A 705 -15.16 14.27 31.01
C ASP A 705 -14.70 12.86 30.61
N TRP A 706 -15.63 11.94 30.37
CA TRP A 706 -15.34 10.52 30.22
C TRP A 706 -14.39 10.18 29.07
N PRO A 707 -14.59 10.67 27.83
CA PRO A 707 -13.70 10.34 26.71
C PRO A 707 -12.25 10.79 26.98
N TYR A 708 -12.08 11.95 27.58
CA TYR A 708 -10.75 12.49 27.90
C TYR A 708 -10.10 11.79 29.10
N LEU A 709 -10.89 11.43 30.12
CA LEU A 709 -10.43 10.61 31.24
C LEU A 709 -9.94 9.24 30.76
N ARG A 710 -10.67 8.60 29.82
CA ARG A 710 -10.27 7.32 29.24
C ARG A 710 -8.95 7.42 28.50
N PHE A 711 -8.77 8.44 27.66
CA PHE A 711 -7.49 8.73 27.01
C PHE A 711 -6.36 8.90 28.04
N THR A 712 -6.58 9.74 29.05
CA THR A 712 -5.58 10.06 30.07
C THR A 712 -5.18 8.81 30.86
N ASN A 713 -6.16 7.96 31.18
CA ASN A 713 -5.97 6.68 31.83
C ASN A 713 -5.12 5.71 31.01
N MET A 714 -5.39 5.60 29.70
CA MET A 714 -4.61 4.77 28.76
C MET A 714 -3.17 5.29 28.63
N LEU A 715 -2.99 6.61 28.54
CA LEU A 715 -1.69 7.25 28.46
C LEU A 715 -0.81 6.93 29.69
N ILE A 716 -1.40 7.00 30.89
CA ILE A 716 -0.71 6.62 32.14
C ILE A 716 -0.41 5.11 32.13
N ALA A 717 -1.36 4.27 31.71
CA ALA A 717 -1.15 2.82 31.63
C ALA A 717 0.06 2.46 30.75
N ASP A 718 0.17 3.10 29.59
CA ASP A 718 1.24 2.87 28.64
C ASP A 718 2.60 3.35 29.18
N ALA A 719 2.65 4.54 29.78
CA ALA A 719 3.86 5.03 30.44
C ALA A 719 4.34 4.05 31.53
N THR A 720 3.43 3.60 32.41
CA THR A 720 3.69 2.63 33.47
C THR A 720 4.23 1.32 32.91
N TYR A 721 3.53 0.72 31.94
CA TYR A 721 3.92 -0.56 31.38
C TYR A 721 5.27 -0.51 30.65
N LEU A 722 5.46 0.47 29.76
CA LEU A 722 6.68 0.55 28.92
C LEU A 722 7.94 0.77 29.76
N LEU A 723 7.86 1.63 30.79
CA LEU A 723 8.98 1.83 31.70
C LEU A 723 9.21 0.63 32.62
N ASP A 724 8.16 0.00 33.17
CA ASP A 724 8.30 -1.22 33.98
C ASP A 724 8.96 -2.36 33.19
N GLU A 725 8.52 -2.58 31.96
CA GLU A 725 9.07 -3.61 31.09
C GLU A 725 10.53 -3.30 30.72
N SER A 726 10.85 -2.02 30.49
CA SER A 726 12.23 -1.57 30.27
C SER A 726 13.13 -1.91 31.47
N LEU A 727 12.67 -1.73 32.71
CA LEU A 727 13.43 -2.07 33.91
C LEU A 727 13.77 -3.57 34.00
N LYS A 728 12.85 -4.45 33.58
CA LYS A 728 13.09 -5.91 33.55
C LYS A 728 14.21 -6.26 32.59
N TYR A 729 14.22 -5.69 31.39
CA TYR A 729 15.28 -5.91 30.40
C TYR A 729 16.62 -5.27 30.81
N ILE A 730 16.61 -4.10 31.44
CA ILE A 730 17.82 -3.49 32.02
C ILE A 730 18.46 -4.45 33.03
N LYS A 731 17.65 -4.99 33.96
CA LYS A 731 18.12 -5.94 34.96
C LYS A 731 18.69 -7.20 34.30
N SER A 732 17.97 -7.80 33.35
CA SER A 732 18.41 -9.01 32.65
C SER A 732 19.71 -8.81 31.87
N ASN A 733 19.84 -7.71 31.13
CA ASN A 733 21.08 -7.38 30.41
C ASN A 733 22.25 -7.21 31.36
N ARG A 734 22.04 -6.48 32.47
CA ARG A 734 23.08 -6.28 33.49
C ARG A 734 23.56 -7.60 34.09
N GLU A 735 22.66 -8.53 34.37
CA GLU A 735 23.00 -9.86 34.90
C GLU A 735 23.84 -10.68 33.90
N ILE A 736 23.48 -10.66 32.61
CA ILE A 736 24.26 -11.33 31.55
C ILE A 736 25.63 -10.67 31.37
N GLU A 737 25.68 -9.34 31.34
CA GLU A 737 26.94 -8.58 31.20
C GLU A 737 27.88 -8.82 32.40
N GLN A 738 27.34 -8.90 33.62
CA GLN A 738 28.13 -9.24 34.81
C GLN A 738 28.68 -10.67 34.74
N LEU A 739 27.86 -11.64 34.32
CA LEU A 739 28.29 -13.02 34.11
C LEU A 739 29.39 -13.11 33.04
N MET A 740 29.30 -12.32 31.96
CA MET A 740 30.32 -12.25 30.91
C MET A 740 31.62 -11.57 31.37
N ALA A 741 31.54 -10.64 32.33
CA ALA A 741 32.71 -9.95 32.88
C ALA A 741 33.50 -10.84 33.86
N ASP A 742 32.85 -11.81 34.51
CA ASP A 742 33.52 -12.83 35.32
C ASP A 742 34.08 -13.95 34.42
N ALA A 743 35.38 -13.84 34.08
CA ALA A 743 36.05 -14.78 33.19
C ALA A 743 36.00 -16.24 33.68
N ALA A 744 36.00 -16.47 35.00
CA ALA A 744 35.95 -17.81 35.58
C ALA A 744 34.53 -18.40 35.49
N ALA A 745 33.51 -17.63 35.87
CA ALA A 745 32.12 -18.06 35.76
C ALA A 745 31.67 -18.23 34.30
N TRP A 746 32.11 -17.33 33.40
CA TRP A 746 31.77 -17.42 31.97
C TRP A 746 32.39 -18.64 31.31
N SER A 747 33.67 -18.92 31.58
CA SER A 747 34.39 -20.07 30.99
C SER A 747 33.89 -21.42 31.52
N ALA A 748 33.25 -21.44 32.70
CA ALA A 748 32.61 -22.63 33.24
C ALA A 748 31.33 -23.04 32.48
N LEU A 749 30.70 -22.11 31.75
CA LEU A 749 29.53 -22.39 30.92
C LEU A 749 29.93 -23.13 29.64
N GLY A 750 29.09 -24.07 29.19
CA GLY A 750 29.32 -24.77 27.93
C GLY A 750 29.24 -23.83 26.71
N PRO A 751 29.89 -24.15 25.57
CA PRO A 751 29.89 -23.28 24.38
C PRO A 751 28.50 -22.96 23.83
N ARG A 752 27.53 -23.87 24.00
CA ARG A 752 26.13 -23.67 23.62
C ARG A 752 25.46 -22.63 24.50
N GLU A 753 25.61 -22.74 25.82
CA GLU A 753 25.02 -21.82 26.79
C GLU A 753 25.61 -20.41 26.66
N GLN A 754 26.92 -20.30 26.39
CA GLN A 754 27.56 -19.03 26.07
C GLN A 754 26.97 -18.37 24.82
N ARG A 755 26.64 -19.15 23.77
CA ARG A 755 25.97 -18.64 22.57
C ARG A 755 24.54 -18.19 22.86
N GLU A 756 23.78 -18.99 23.61
CA GLU A 756 22.40 -18.66 24.02
C GLU A 756 22.36 -17.37 24.84
N LYS A 757 23.28 -17.18 25.80
CA LYS A 757 23.38 -15.95 26.60
C LYS A 757 23.77 -14.71 25.76
N ARG A 758 24.67 -14.87 24.77
CA ARG A 758 25.01 -13.78 23.82
C ARG A 758 23.84 -13.39 22.94
N ALA A 759 23.12 -14.38 22.40
CA ALA A 759 21.93 -14.14 21.60
C ALA A 759 20.84 -13.42 22.42
N ALA A 760 20.60 -13.89 23.65
CA ALA A 760 19.67 -13.25 24.57
C ALA A 760 20.05 -11.79 24.89
N LEU A 761 21.35 -11.49 25.07
CA LEU A 761 21.81 -10.12 25.30
C LEU A 761 21.55 -9.19 24.10
N GLU A 762 21.75 -9.68 22.88
CA GLU A 762 21.46 -8.92 21.65
C GLU A 762 19.96 -8.69 21.48
N GLU A 763 19.15 -9.73 21.66
CA GLU A 763 17.69 -9.68 21.56
C GLU A 763 17.09 -8.74 22.62
N ASN A 764 17.42 -8.96 23.90
CA ASN A 764 17.00 -8.09 25.00
C ASN A 764 17.44 -6.64 24.78
N GLY A 765 18.66 -6.44 24.25
CA GLY A 765 19.16 -5.10 23.93
C GLY A 765 18.34 -4.39 22.84
N ALA A 766 17.91 -5.11 21.80
CA ALA A 766 17.03 -4.57 20.78
C ALA A 766 15.63 -4.23 21.34
N HIS A 767 15.07 -5.12 22.16
CA HIS A 767 13.79 -4.88 22.84
C HIS A 767 13.85 -3.68 23.78
N LEU A 768 14.89 -3.56 24.59
CA LEU A 768 15.09 -2.45 25.52
C LEU A 768 15.12 -1.11 24.80
N ARG A 769 15.87 -1.00 23.69
CA ARG A 769 15.91 0.21 22.86
C ARG A 769 14.51 0.60 22.39
N SER A 770 13.74 -0.38 21.91
CA SER A 770 12.39 -0.16 21.40
C SER A 770 11.44 0.34 22.51
N LEU A 771 11.42 -0.34 23.65
CA LEU A 771 10.54 0.02 24.79
C LEU A 771 10.85 1.43 25.32
N LEU A 772 12.13 1.78 25.46
CA LEU A 772 12.54 3.11 25.91
C LEU A 772 12.14 4.20 24.92
N ALA A 773 12.33 3.97 23.62
CA ALA A 773 11.88 4.90 22.58
C ALA A 773 10.35 5.12 22.64
N LEU A 774 9.58 4.04 22.75
CA LEU A 774 8.11 4.09 22.87
C LEU A 774 7.64 4.76 24.16
N SER A 775 8.37 4.61 25.28
CA SER A 775 8.01 5.22 26.56
C SER A 775 8.05 6.76 26.52
N GLY A 776 8.89 7.32 25.65
CA GLY A 776 9.08 8.76 25.56
C GLY A 776 7.83 9.52 25.10
N GLY A 777 7.01 8.93 24.22
CA GLY A 777 5.78 9.55 23.71
C GLY A 777 4.78 9.88 24.82
N PRO A 778 4.28 8.87 25.57
CA PRO A 778 3.36 9.07 26.68
C PRO A 778 3.83 10.07 27.73
N ILE A 779 5.11 10.01 28.13
CA ILE A 779 5.70 10.89 29.15
C ILE A 779 5.71 12.35 28.68
N ARG A 780 6.14 12.59 27.42
CA ARG A 780 6.09 13.95 26.83
C ARG A 780 4.67 14.49 26.80
N THR A 781 3.69 13.66 26.43
CA THR A 781 2.28 14.07 26.41
C THR A 781 1.78 14.47 27.78
N LEU A 782 2.07 13.68 28.82
CA LEU A 782 1.74 14.05 30.21
C LEU A 782 2.41 15.37 30.63
N GLU A 783 3.67 15.59 30.22
CA GLU A 783 4.44 16.77 30.59
C GLU A 783 3.81 18.07 30.08
N TYR A 784 3.53 18.18 28.78
CA TYR A 784 2.98 19.43 28.23
C TYR A 784 1.50 19.65 28.57
N THR A 785 0.71 18.57 28.74
CA THR A 785 -0.71 18.70 29.11
C THR A 785 -0.88 19.03 30.60
N SER A 786 -0.04 18.50 31.49
CA SER A 786 -0.05 18.88 32.91
C SER A 786 0.49 20.30 33.15
N ALA A 787 1.35 20.81 32.26
CA ALA A 787 1.81 22.20 32.33
C ALA A 787 0.71 23.22 31.99
N ASP A 788 -0.35 22.79 31.27
CA ASP A 788 -1.47 23.66 30.92
C ASP A 788 -2.44 23.83 32.11
N PRO A 789 -2.75 25.07 32.55
CA PRO A 789 -3.60 25.33 33.71
C PRO A 789 -5.04 24.81 33.58
N ASP A 790 -5.54 24.63 32.37
CA ASP A 790 -6.90 24.17 32.15
C ASP A 790 -6.99 22.65 32.23
N LEU A 791 -6.02 21.95 31.63
CA LEU A 791 -6.00 20.49 31.55
C LEU A 791 -5.46 19.82 32.81
N VAL A 792 -4.56 20.47 33.57
CA VAL A 792 -3.94 19.89 34.78
C VAL A 792 -4.96 19.39 35.80
N ARG A 793 -6.15 20.02 35.85
CA ARG A 793 -7.25 19.64 36.77
C ARG A 793 -7.75 18.21 36.56
N VAL A 794 -7.64 17.68 35.33
CA VAL A 794 -8.11 16.33 34.99
C VAL A 794 -7.27 15.27 35.71
N TYR A 795 -5.99 15.52 35.91
CA TYR A 795 -5.11 14.62 36.66
C TYR A 795 -5.35 14.65 38.17
N LEU A 796 -6.09 15.65 38.66
CA LEU A 796 -6.38 15.88 40.07
C LEU A 796 -7.81 15.47 40.46
N CYS A 797 -8.62 14.95 39.53
CA CYS A 797 -9.94 14.41 39.88
C CYS A 797 -9.80 13.11 40.69
N ASP A 798 -10.87 12.75 41.41
CA ASP A 798 -10.85 11.64 42.37
C ASP A 798 -10.51 10.30 41.71
N GLU A 799 -10.91 10.11 40.45
CA GLU A 799 -10.63 8.90 39.66
C GLU A 799 -9.15 8.76 39.28
N MET A 800 -8.42 9.88 39.17
CA MET A 800 -7.09 9.94 38.54
C MET A 800 -5.95 10.26 39.51
N VAL A 801 -6.20 11.08 40.54
CA VAL A 801 -5.17 11.64 41.42
C VAL A 801 -4.33 10.56 42.12
N GLY A 802 -5.00 9.51 42.63
CA GLY A 802 -4.33 8.37 43.26
C GLY A 802 -3.45 7.62 42.27
N ARG A 803 -3.99 7.30 41.09
CA ARG A 803 -3.26 6.60 40.02
C ARG A 803 -2.03 7.37 39.55
N MET A 804 -2.16 8.70 39.43
CA MET A 804 -1.04 9.56 39.03
C MET A 804 0.04 9.57 40.11
N ALA A 805 -0.33 9.72 41.39
CA ALA A 805 0.59 9.65 42.51
C ALA A 805 1.34 8.32 42.57
N ASP A 806 0.62 7.19 42.49
CA ASP A 806 1.19 5.84 42.45
C ASP A 806 2.23 5.69 41.32
N THR A 807 1.88 6.18 40.12
CA THR A 807 2.73 6.07 38.93
C THR A 807 4.00 6.91 39.06
N LEU A 808 3.88 8.16 39.49
CA LEU A 808 5.03 9.04 39.65
C LEU A 808 5.95 8.55 40.78
N ASN A 809 5.38 8.07 41.90
CA ASN A 809 6.16 7.52 43.00
C ASN A 809 6.91 6.26 42.58
N TYR A 810 6.24 5.40 41.81
CA TYR A 810 6.85 4.19 41.25
C TYR A 810 8.06 4.51 40.38
N PHE A 811 8.06 5.59 39.61
CA PHE A 811 9.24 5.96 38.83
C PHE A 811 10.31 6.69 39.66
N LEU A 812 9.89 7.58 40.56
CA LEU A 812 10.82 8.35 41.38
C LEU A 812 11.69 7.44 42.25
N ILE A 813 11.16 6.31 42.76
CA ILE A 813 11.96 5.33 43.54
C ILE A 813 13.09 4.69 42.73
N TYR A 814 12.96 4.54 41.40
CA TYR A 814 14.03 3.99 40.55
C TYR A 814 15.00 5.06 40.06
N LEU A 815 14.65 6.34 40.21
CA LEU A 815 15.50 7.47 39.86
C LEU A 815 16.25 8.04 41.08
N THR A 816 15.78 7.73 42.29
CA THR A 816 16.34 8.16 43.58
C THR A 816 16.61 6.96 44.48
N GLY A 817 17.28 7.17 45.62
CA GLY A 817 17.47 6.16 46.65
C GLY A 817 18.34 4.97 46.23
N PRO A 818 18.28 3.86 46.99
CA PRO A 818 19.11 2.67 46.72
C PRO A 818 18.74 1.96 45.41
N LYS A 819 17.47 2.04 44.98
CA LYS A 819 16.97 1.40 43.75
C LYS A 819 17.47 2.06 42.46
N ARG A 820 18.05 3.27 42.53
CA ARG A 820 18.73 3.90 41.36
C ARG A 820 19.81 3.03 40.74
N ARG A 821 20.40 2.10 41.51
CA ARG A 821 21.38 1.13 41.01
C ARG A 821 20.79 0.18 39.97
N ASP A 822 19.49 -0.10 40.05
CA ASP A 822 18.78 -0.98 39.12
C ASP A 822 18.50 -0.32 37.77
N LEU A 823 18.60 1.02 37.69
CA LEU A 823 18.50 1.78 36.44
C LEU A 823 19.85 1.93 35.71
N LYS A 824 20.95 1.41 36.28
CA LYS A 824 22.29 1.59 35.71
C LYS A 824 22.47 0.67 34.50
N VAL A 825 22.56 1.27 33.32
CA VAL A 825 22.83 0.61 32.04
C VAL A 825 24.27 0.91 31.59
N LYS A 826 24.94 -0.09 31.02
CA LYS A 826 26.23 0.11 30.35
C LYS A 826 26.00 0.76 28.99
N ASP A 827 26.77 1.81 28.68
CA ASP A 827 26.68 2.57 27.42
C ASP A 827 25.23 3.02 27.12
N PRO A 828 24.61 3.87 27.96
CA PRO A 828 23.18 4.22 27.86
C PRO A 828 22.81 4.89 26.53
N GLU A 829 23.77 5.57 25.88
CA GLU A 829 23.63 6.13 24.53
C GLU A 829 23.30 5.05 23.49
N ARG A 830 23.78 3.81 23.70
CA ARG A 830 23.41 2.67 22.86
C ARG A 830 21.91 2.47 22.86
N PHE A 831 21.16 2.82 23.90
CA PHE A 831 19.72 2.62 23.98
C PHE A 831 18.90 3.90 23.81
N ASP A 832 19.54 5.02 23.46
CA ASP A 832 18.94 6.36 23.50
C ASP A 832 18.30 6.69 24.87
N PHE A 833 18.91 6.19 25.93
CA PHE A 833 18.40 6.31 27.29
C PHE A 833 19.07 7.44 28.05
N ASP A 834 18.30 8.47 28.42
CA ASP A 834 18.76 9.55 29.28
C ASP A 834 18.00 9.55 30.63
N PRO A 835 18.56 8.98 31.70
CA PRO A 835 17.92 8.95 33.01
C PRO A 835 17.81 10.34 33.65
N LYS A 836 18.65 11.31 33.26
CA LYS A 836 18.56 12.69 33.76
C LYS A 836 17.36 13.39 33.15
N LYS A 837 17.16 13.24 31.84
CA LYS A 837 15.96 13.72 31.16
C LYS A 837 14.71 13.11 31.77
N LEU A 838 14.68 11.79 32.00
CA LEU A 838 13.54 11.13 32.64
C LEU A 838 13.26 11.71 34.04
N LEU A 839 14.30 11.90 34.87
CA LEU A 839 14.16 12.55 36.18
C LEU A 839 13.56 13.95 36.07
N THR A 840 14.07 14.78 35.16
CA THR A 840 13.52 16.12 34.91
C THR A 840 12.04 16.06 34.56
N GLN A 841 11.64 15.17 33.65
CA GLN A 841 10.23 15.05 33.22
C GLN A 841 9.32 14.62 34.38
N ILE A 842 9.73 13.61 35.17
CA ILE A 842 8.96 13.14 36.33
C ILE A 842 8.84 14.25 37.38
N CYS A 843 9.91 14.97 37.69
CA CYS A 843 9.88 16.09 38.64
C CYS A 843 9.06 17.29 38.13
N SER A 844 9.08 17.59 36.83
CA SER A 844 8.21 18.59 36.20
C SER A 844 6.73 18.23 36.40
N LEU A 845 6.35 16.96 36.21
CA LEU A 845 4.98 16.49 36.45
C LEU A 845 4.56 16.72 37.90
N TYR A 846 5.39 16.34 38.87
CA TYR A 846 5.13 16.64 40.28
C TYR A 846 4.92 18.13 40.52
N CYS A 847 5.76 18.99 39.95
CA CYS A 847 5.65 20.44 40.13
C CYS A 847 4.35 21.00 39.54
N ASN A 848 3.99 20.58 38.33
CA ASN A 848 2.76 20.98 37.64
C ASN A 848 1.51 20.62 38.45
N LEU A 849 1.40 19.37 38.88
CA LEU A 849 0.29 18.86 39.69
C LEU A 849 0.25 19.53 41.06
N SER A 850 1.42 19.71 41.69
CA SER A 850 1.60 20.38 42.98
C SER A 850 1.09 21.82 42.98
N ARG A 851 1.29 22.58 41.88
CA ARG A 851 0.79 23.95 41.73
C ARG A 851 -0.74 24.00 41.62
N ALA A 852 -1.32 23.02 40.94
CA ALA A 852 -2.76 22.94 40.75
C ALA A 852 -3.50 22.29 41.94
N ASP A 853 -2.80 21.56 42.81
CA ASP A 853 -3.35 20.86 43.98
C ASP A 853 -3.75 21.82 45.11
N ARG A 854 -4.88 22.50 44.92
CA ARG A 854 -5.46 23.43 45.92
C ARG A 854 -6.05 22.71 47.13
N ALA A 855 -6.60 21.51 46.93
CA ALA A 855 -7.27 20.74 47.97
C ALA A 855 -6.33 19.82 48.77
N GLY A 856 -5.04 19.75 48.40
CA GLY A 856 -4.08 18.83 49.01
C GLY A 856 -4.37 17.36 48.70
N ALA A 857 -5.17 17.07 47.67
CA ALA A 857 -5.54 15.70 47.28
C ALA A 857 -4.32 14.95 46.76
N PHE A 858 -3.54 15.58 45.89
CA PHE A 858 -2.34 14.97 45.32
C PHE A 858 -1.26 14.71 46.39
N ALA A 859 -1.01 15.68 47.28
CA ALA A 859 -0.06 15.49 48.37
C ALA A 859 -0.46 14.33 49.32
N ARG A 860 -1.77 14.15 49.57
CA ARG A 860 -2.29 13.01 50.35
C ARG A 860 -2.11 11.69 49.60
N SER A 861 -2.51 11.62 48.33
CA SER A 861 -2.35 10.42 47.52
C SER A 861 -0.88 9.98 47.41
N ILE A 862 0.07 10.91 47.34
CA ILE A 862 1.51 10.57 47.38
C ILE A 862 1.88 9.92 48.72
N ALA A 863 1.39 10.46 49.84
CA ALA A 863 1.69 9.95 51.18
C ALA A 863 1.04 8.59 51.47
N ASP A 864 -0.14 8.33 50.89
CA ASP A 864 -0.92 7.11 51.08
C ASP A 864 -0.34 5.90 50.32
N ASP A 865 0.51 6.13 49.31
CA ASP A 865 1.18 5.06 48.56
C ASP A 865 2.31 4.40 49.37
N ALA A 866 1.94 3.42 50.19
CA ALA A 866 2.87 2.63 50.98
C ALA A 866 3.87 1.82 50.11
N ARG A 867 3.54 1.53 48.85
CA ARG A 867 4.37 0.67 48.00
C ARG A 867 5.65 1.38 47.59
N SER A 868 5.53 2.63 47.14
CA SER A 868 6.66 3.36 46.58
C SER A 868 7.13 4.49 47.48
N TYR A 869 6.26 5.36 48.03
CA TYR A 869 6.70 6.58 48.71
C TYR A 869 7.67 6.33 49.88
N ARG A 870 8.78 7.08 49.91
CA ARG A 870 9.75 7.13 51.02
C ARG A 870 10.15 8.58 51.29
N GLY A 871 10.26 8.97 52.56
CA GLY A 871 10.54 10.37 52.94
C GLY A 871 11.82 10.98 52.37
N GLY A 872 12.82 10.15 52.00
CA GLY A 872 14.08 10.61 51.40
C GLY A 872 14.05 10.88 49.89
N MET A 873 12.98 10.51 49.16
CA MET A 873 12.93 10.59 47.69
C MET A 873 13.03 12.02 47.17
N PHE A 874 12.17 12.91 47.66
CA PHE A 874 12.12 14.30 47.20
C PHE A 874 13.39 15.08 47.55
N PRO A 875 13.94 15.00 48.79
CA PRO A 875 15.22 15.64 49.10
C PRO A 875 16.37 15.18 48.20
N GLU A 876 16.46 13.88 47.89
CA GLU A 876 17.48 13.36 46.99
C GLU A 876 17.27 13.84 45.55
N ALA A 877 16.03 13.82 45.06
CA ALA A 877 15.69 14.36 43.73
C ALA A 877 16.11 15.84 43.61
N SER A 878 15.72 16.68 44.57
CA SER A 878 16.10 18.10 44.63
C SER A 878 17.62 18.30 44.64
N LEU A 879 18.37 17.46 45.35
CA LEU A 879 19.84 17.49 45.37
C LEU A 879 20.43 17.19 43.98
N VAL A 880 19.98 16.11 43.33
CA VAL A 880 20.47 15.70 42.01
C VAL A 880 20.13 16.76 40.95
N LEU A 881 18.91 17.31 40.98
CA LEU A 881 18.46 18.36 40.07
C LEU A 881 19.34 19.62 40.18
N ARG A 882 19.66 20.06 41.41
CA ARG A 882 20.56 21.20 41.65
C ARG A 882 22.00 20.91 41.23
N GLN A 883 22.52 19.73 41.60
CA GLN A 883 23.91 19.34 41.32
C GLN A 883 24.22 19.37 39.81
N PHE A 884 23.27 18.93 38.99
CA PHE A 884 23.44 18.85 37.54
C PHE A 884 22.77 20.01 36.77
N GLY A 885 22.15 20.96 37.47
CA GLY A 885 21.46 22.10 36.84
C GLY A 885 20.34 21.69 35.88
N LEU A 886 19.59 20.64 36.23
CA LEU A 886 18.61 20.01 35.31
C LEU A 886 17.25 20.71 35.27
N MET A 887 16.96 21.54 36.27
CA MET A 887 15.72 22.33 36.37
C MET A 887 16.04 23.72 36.95
N PRO A 888 15.25 24.76 36.62
CA PRO A 888 15.36 26.06 37.26
C PRO A 888 15.16 25.99 38.77
N GLU A 889 15.87 26.81 39.56
CA GLU A 889 15.79 26.76 41.03
C GLU A 889 14.35 26.97 41.56
N GLY A 890 13.53 27.79 40.89
CA GLY A 890 12.12 27.96 41.24
C GLY A 890 11.29 26.68 41.12
N GLU A 891 11.60 25.82 40.15
CA GLU A 891 10.95 24.50 40.03
C GLU A 891 11.41 23.55 41.14
N VAL A 892 12.71 23.56 41.47
CA VAL A 892 13.23 22.74 42.57
C VAL A 892 12.64 23.17 43.92
N GLN A 893 12.46 24.47 44.15
CA GLN A 893 11.77 24.98 45.34
C GLN A 893 10.30 24.53 45.40
N GLN A 894 9.61 24.46 44.27
CA GLN A 894 8.25 23.93 44.21
C GLN A 894 8.19 22.44 44.59
N LEU A 895 9.22 21.67 44.25
CA LEU A 895 9.36 20.28 44.65
C LEU A 895 9.61 20.15 46.17
N ASP A 896 10.45 21.02 46.74
CA ASP A 896 10.69 21.07 48.19
C ASP A 896 9.42 21.44 48.97
N LEU A 897 8.61 22.38 48.46
CA LEU A 897 7.29 22.72 49.02
C LEU A 897 6.31 21.55 48.95
N LEU A 898 6.30 20.79 47.85
CA LEU A 898 5.51 19.56 47.77
C LEU A 898 5.99 18.56 48.82
N ALA A 899 7.30 18.34 48.94
CA ALA A 899 7.88 17.40 49.90
C ALA A 899 7.43 17.71 51.35
N ALA A 900 7.41 18.99 51.73
CA ALA A 900 6.92 19.42 53.04
C ALA A 900 5.42 19.12 53.23
N ARG A 901 4.59 19.36 52.21
CA ARG A 901 3.14 19.04 52.26
C ARG A 901 2.88 17.54 52.36
N VAL A 902 3.62 16.73 51.60
CA VAL A 902 3.52 15.26 51.65
C VAL A 902 3.98 14.73 53.01
N ALA A 903 5.08 15.25 53.57
CA ALA A 903 5.54 14.87 54.91
C ALA A 903 4.49 15.20 55.98
N GLN A 904 3.84 16.37 55.87
CA GLN A 904 2.73 16.73 56.76
C GLN A 904 1.52 15.81 56.58
N ALA A 905 1.15 15.46 55.35
CA ALA A 905 0.06 14.53 55.07
C ALA A 905 0.35 13.13 55.65
N SER A 906 1.58 12.62 55.46
CA SER A 906 2.04 11.34 55.99
C SER A 906 2.03 11.32 57.53
N ALA A 907 2.55 12.38 58.17
CA ALA A 907 2.51 12.51 59.63
C ALA A 907 1.08 12.58 60.18
N ARG A 908 0.17 13.29 59.50
CA ARG A 908 -1.26 13.34 59.87
C ARG A 908 -1.96 11.98 59.73
N ALA A 909 -1.61 11.20 58.70
CA ALA A 909 -2.13 9.84 58.52
C ALA A 909 -1.63 8.89 59.62
N GLN A 910 -0.35 9.02 60.03
CA GLN A 910 0.25 8.21 61.10
C GLN A 910 -0.21 8.60 62.52
N ALA A 911 -0.62 9.84 62.73
CA ALA A 911 -0.99 10.38 64.05
C ALA A 911 -2.48 10.23 64.42
N ARG A 912 -3.32 9.70 63.52
CA ARG A 912 -4.75 9.48 63.79
C ARG A 912 -5.00 8.03 64.23
N ASP A 913 -5.61 7.84 65.40
CA ASP A 913 -6.58 6.75 65.57
C ASP A 913 -7.71 7.08 64.60
N ASP A 914 -7.90 6.30 63.53
CA ASP A 914 -8.94 6.59 62.54
C ASP A 914 -10.31 6.33 63.19
N PRO A 915 -11.12 7.36 63.51
CA PRO A 915 -12.43 7.15 64.13
C PRO A 915 -13.42 6.45 63.19
N LEU A 916 -13.07 6.37 61.91
CA LEU A 916 -13.79 5.65 60.85
C LEU A 916 -13.18 4.26 60.58
N ALA A 917 -12.27 3.78 61.43
CA ALA A 917 -11.81 2.40 61.41
C ALA A 917 -13.00 1.44 61.61
N ASP A 918 -12.98 0.33 60.87
CA ASP A 918 -14.01 -0.72 60.86
C ASP A 918 -15.43 -0.20 60.54
N PRO A 919 -15.65 0.38 59.34
CA PRO A 919 -16.99 0.72 58.88
C PRO A 919 -17.85 -0.55 58.68
N PRO A 920 -19.18 -0.47 58.89
CA PRO A 920 -20.10 -1.56 58.55
C PRO A 920 -19.90 -2.07 57.11
N ASP A 921 -19.99 -3.39 56.91
CA ASP A 921 -19.76 -4.03 55.60
C ASP A 921 -20.62 -3.44 54.47
N GLU A 922 -21.85 -3.01 54.78
CA GLU A 922 -22.76 -2.38 53.82
C GLU A 922 -22.33 -0.96 53.36
N PHE A 923 -21.37 -0.34 54.04
CA PHE A 923 -20.80 0.96 53.67
C PHE A 923 -19.47 0.82 52.92
N LEU A 924 -18.95 -0.41 52.79
CA LEU A 924 -17.72 -0.72 52.10
C LEU A 924 -17.93 -0.91 50.60
N ASP A 925 -17.02 -0.36 49.81
CA ASP A 925 -16.94 -0.66 48.39
C ASP A 925 -16.56 -2.14 48.20
N PRO A 926 -17.26 -2.89 47.33
CA PRO A 926 -17.06 -4.34 47.18
C PRO A 926 -15.75 -4.72 46.46
N VAL A 927 -15.05 -3.77 45.84
CA VAL A 927 -13.79 -4.00 45.11
C VAL A 927 -12.58 -3.66 45.97
N VAL A 928 -12.58 -2.47 46.59
CA VAL A 928 -11.42 -1.97 47.35
C VAL A 928 -11.58 -2.10 48.87
N TYR A 929 -12.76 -2.51 49.36
CA TYR A 929 -13.06 -2.68 50.79
C TYR A 929 -12.75 -1.43 51.63
N THR A 930 -13.00 -0.24 51.07
CA THR A 930 -12.90 1.05 51.76
C THR A 930 -14.26 1.71 51.84
N LEU A 931 -14.43 2.64 52.79
CA LEU A 931 -15.67 3.39 52.98
C LEU A 931 -16.06 4.13 51.69
N MET A 932 -17.27 3.87 51.18
CA MET A 932 -17.82 4.58 50.02
C MET A 932 -18.09 6.05 50.38
N ARG A 933 -17.69 6.99 49.52
CA ARG A 933 -17.94 8.44 49.69
C ARG A 933 -19.12 8.91 48.85
N ASP A 934 -19.24 8.34 47.65
CA ASP A 934 -20.33 8.62 46.72
C ASP A 934 -20.89 7.32 46.13
N PRO A 935 -21.79 6.64 46.85
CA PRO A 935 -22.31 5.34 46.45
C PRO A 935 -23.20 5.42 45.19
N VAL A 936 -22.95 4.55 44.22
CA VAL A 936 -23.68 4.41 42.95
C VAL A 936 -24.03 2.97 42.65
N VAL A 937 -25.22 2.74 42.10
CA VAL A 937 -25.75 1.42 41.76
C VAL A 937 -25.46 1.10 40.29
N SER A 938 -24.90 -0.09 40.05
CA SER A 938 -24.81 -0.71 38.73
C SER A 938 -26.18 -1.30 38.36
N PRO A 939 -26.82 -0.88 37.26
CA PRO A 939 -28.09 -1.48 36.83
C PRO A 939 -27.93 -2.91 36.30
N ALA A 940 -26.71 -3.32 35.93
CA ALA A 940 -26.42 -4.68 35.47
C ALA A 940 -26.42 -5.68 36.63
N SER A 941 -25.69 -5.39 37.71
CA SER A 941 -25.55 -6.30 38.86
C SER A 941 -26.47 -5.98 40.03
N GLY A 942 -27.01 -4.77 40.11
CA GLY A 942 -27.71 -4.25 41.30
C GLY A 942 -26.78 -3.91 42.47
N THR A 943 -25.47 -4.07 42.31
CA THR A 943 -24.46 -3.80 43.34
C THR A 943 -24.17 -2.30 43.44
N THR A 944 -23.97 -1.82 44.67
CA THR A 944 -23.53 -0.45 44.96
C THR A 944 -22.01 -0.39 45.09
N TYR A 945 -21.38 0.55 44.39
CA TYR A 945 -19.94 0.83 44.38
C TYR A 945 -19.69 2.28 44.79
N ASP A 946 -18.48 2.62 45.21
CA ASP A 946 -18.05 4.02 45.22
C ASP A 946 -17.87 4.51 43.76
N ARG A 947 -18.42 5.69 43.45
CA ARG A 947 -18.37 6.26 42.08
C ARG A 947 -16.94 6.33 41.53
N ALA A 948 -15.97 6.79 42.31
CA ALA A 948 -14.62 6.97 41.82
C ALA A 948 -13.96 5.62 41.54
N VAL A 949 -14.25 4.61 42.38
CA VAL A 949 -13.74 3.23 42.21
C VAL A 949 -14.31 2.58 40.95
N ILE A 950 -15.64 2.57 40.78
CA ILE A 950 -16.26 1.95 39.61
C ILE A 950 -15.92 2.70 38.32
N ARG A 951 -15.91 4.04 38.34
CA ARG A 951 -15.48 4.82 37.16
C ARG A 951 -14.04 4.49 36.78
N ARG A 952 -13.11 4.42 37.74
CA ARG A 952 -11.71 4.02 37.48
C ARG A 952 -11.60 2.63 36.87
N HIS A 953 -12.41 1.67 37.30
CA HIS A 953 -12.49 0.34 36.68
C HIS A 953 -12.94 0.45 35.21
N LEU A 954 -14.04 1.16 34.98
CA LEU A 954 -14.66 1.35 33.66
C LEU A 954 -13.76 2.10 32.66
N LEU A 955 -12.78 2.89 33.12
CA LEU A 955 -11.77 3.51 32.26
C LEU A 955 -10.86 2.49 31.56
N THR A 956 -10.81 1.26 32.08
CA THR A 956 -9.99 0.16 31.54
C THR A 956 -10.88 -0.94 30.94
N ASP A 957 -11.97 -1.32 31.60
CA ASP A 957 -12.85 -2.40 31.14
C ASP A 957 -14.32 -1.97 31.28
N LEU A 958 -15.07 -1.90 30.17
CA LEU A 958 -16.48 -1.47 30.14
C LEU A 958 -17.44 -2.59 30.58
N ARG A 959 -17.07 -3.29 31.65
CA ARG A 959 -17.82 -4.38 32.25
C ARG A 959 -17.89 -4.19 33.74
N ASP A 960 -18.94 -4.71 34.35
CA ASP A 960 -19.08 -4.73 35.80
C ASP A 960 -18.00 -5.66 36.40
N PRO A 961 -17.27 -5.23 37.44
CA PRO A 961 -16.12 -5.94 37.98
C PRO A 961 -16.49 -7.29 38.62
N LEU A 962 -17.76 -7.51 38.98
CA LEU A 962 -18.20 -8.73 39.66
C LEU A 962 -18.82 -9.75 38.68
N ASN A 963 -19.78 -9.32 37.86
CA ASN A 963 -20.51 -10.24 36.98
C ASN A 963 -20.01 -10.23 35.52
N ARG A 964 -19.13 -9.28 35.16
CA ARG A 964 -18.55 -9.10 33.82
C ARG A 964 -19.55 -8.76 32.72
N GLU A 965 -20.77 -8.36 33.05
CA GLU A 965 -21.74 -7.84 32.09
C GLU A 965 -21.34 -6.44 31.62
N ALA A 966 -21.75 -6.05 30.41
CA ALA A 966 -21.42 -4.74 29.86
C ALA A 966 -22.03 -3.61 30.72
N LEU A 967 -21.22 -2.63 31.10
CA LEU A 967 -21.62 -1.53 31.95
C LEU A 967 -21.03 -0.21 31.44
N SER A 968 -21.90 0.77 31.16
CA SER A 968 -21.49 2.11 30.78
C SER A 968 -21.33 3.00 32.03
N PRO A 969 -20.36 3.94 32.06
CA PRO A 969 -20.26 4.94 33.12
C PRO A 969 -21.53 5.82 33.22
N TYR A 970 -22.27 5.99 32.11
CA TYR A 970 -23.50 6.78 32.05
C TYR A 970 -24.72 6.04 32.61
N ASP A 971 -24.63 4.72 32.79
CA ASP A 971 -25.73 3.90 33.30
C ASP A 971 -25.80 3.90 34.84
N LEU A 972 -24.74 4.37 35.51
CA LEU A 972 -24.60 4.40 36.96
C LEU A 972 -25.61 5.35 37.61
N ARG A 973 -26.37 4.85 38.59
CA ARG A 973 -27.41 5.64 39.28
C ARG A 973 -26.98 5.96 40.72
N PRO A 974 -27.11 7.22 41.20
CA PRO A 974 -26.78 7.54 42.60
C PRO A 974 -27.63 6.77 43.61
N ASP A 975 -27.00 6.24 44.66
CA ASP A 975 -27.69 5.66 45.83
C ASP A 975 -27.80 6.70 46.95
N ALA A 976 -28.76 7.61 46.81
CA ALA A 976 -28.95 8.70 47.77
C ALA A 976 -29.30 8.19 49.19
N ALA A 977 -29.96 7.03 49.28
CA ALA A 977 -30.35 6.45 50.57
C ALA A 977 -29.14 5.92 51.33
N LEU A 978 -28.27 5.15 50.65
CA LEU A 978 -27.03 4.68 51.27
C LEU A 978 -26.09 5.83 51.60
N LYS A 979 -25.99 6.83 50.72
CA LYS A 979 -25.18 8.02 50.98
C LYS A 979 -25.58 8.73 52.27
N ALA A 980 -26.89 8.95 52.49
CA ALA A 980 -27.38 9.59 53.71
C ALA A 980 -27.04 8.79 54.98
N ARG A 981 -27.07 7.44 54.89
CA ARG A 981 -26.70 6.55 56.02
C ARG A 981 -25.20 6.62 56.32
N ILE A 982 -24.37 6.60 55.28
CA ILE A 982 -22.92 6.76 55.41
C ILE A 982 -22.58 8.13 56.02
N ASP A 983 -23.16 9.20 55.50
CA ASP A 983 -22.90 10.57 55.97
C ASP A 983 -23.31 10.73 57.45
N ALA A 984 -24.43 10.12 57.86
CA ALA A 984 -24.87 10.10 59.26
C ALA A 984 -23.90 9.31 60.17
N TRP A 985 -23.43 8.15 59.72
CA TRP A 985 -22.47 7.33 60.46
C TRP A 985 -21.11 8.03 60.61
N VAL A 986 -20.63 8.67 59.54
CA VAL A 986 -19.39 9.48 59.57
C VAL A 986 -19.54 10.65 60.56
N ALA A 987 -20.69 11.34 60.54
CA ALA A 987 -20.96 12.45 61.46
C ALA A 987 -21.00 11.97 62.93
N GLU A 988 -21.62 10.83 63.22
CA GLU A 988 -21.67 10.24 64.55
C GLU A 988 -20.27 9.88 65.08
N ARG A 989 -19.47 9.18 64.27
CA ARG A 989 -18.11 8.76 64.65
C ARG A 989 -17.15 9.92 64.81
N THR A 990 -17.24 10.93 63.94
CA THR A 990 -16.42 12.14 64.04
C THR A 990 -16.80 13.01 65.24
N ALA A 991 -18.09 13.09 65.59
CA ALA A 991 -18.56 13.78 66.80
C ALA A 991 -18.12 13.05 68.09
N ALA A 992 -18.20 11.71 68.12
CA ALA A 992 -17.74 10.91 69.24
C ALA A 992 -16.23 11.10 69.50
N ALA A 993 -15.41 11.12 68.44
CA ALA A 993 -13.98 11.38 68.53
C ALA A 993 -13.65 12.81 69.00
N GLY A 994 -14.43 13.81 68.61
CA GLY A 994 -14.29 15.20 69.07
C GLY A 994 -14.68 15.40 70.54
N SER A 995 -15.62 14.59 71.06
CA SER A 995 -16.07 14.66 72.46
C SER A 995 -15.17 13.91 73.45
N GLY A 996 -14.33 12.97 72.97
CA GLY A 996 -13.40 12.18 73.80
C GLY A 996 -12.03 12.82 74.07
N GLY A 997 -11.64 13.88 73.36
CA GLY A 997 -10.32 14.52 73.45
C GLY A 997 -10.20 15.71 74.42
N GLY A 998 -11.27 16.07 75.14
CA GLY A 998 -11.35 17.28 75.96
C GLY A 998 -10.99 17.14 77.45
N GLY A 999 -10.37 16.04 77.88
CA GLY A 999 -10.16 15.72 79.30
C GLY A 999 -8.75 15.27 79.66
N GLY A 1000 -7.75 16.16 79.57
CA GLY A 1000 -6.42 15.87 80.12
C GLY A 1000 -5.29 16.68 79.51
N GLY A 1001 -5.12 17.95 79.94
CA GLY A 1001 -3.98 18.76 79.51
C GLY A 1001 -4.08 20.25 79.80
N GLY A 1002 -4.73 20.65 80.89
CA GLY A 1002 -4.86 22.05 81.31
C GLY A 1002 -4.22 22.30 82.66
N ALA A 1003 -2.89 22.14 82.79
CA ALA A 1003 -2.09 22.69 83.89
C ALA A 1003 -0.58 22.58 83.60
N ALA A 1004 0.00 23.53 82.86
CA ALA A 1004 1.40 23.99 82.97
C ALA A 1004 1.82 24.87 81.77
N ALA A 1005 1.38 26.14 81.73
CA ALA A 1005 2.04 27.21 80.96
C ALA A 1005 1.42 28.57 81.29
N ALA A 1006 1.60 29.05 82.53
CA ALA A 1006 1.31 30.43 82.90
C ALA A 1006 2.23 30.86 84.06
N ALA A 1007 3.51 31.02 83.77
CA ALA A 1007 4.46 31.78 84.59
C ALA A 1007 5.78 31.94 83.82
N MET A 1008 5.87 32.98 82.97
CA MET A 1008 7.09 33.76 82.69
C MET A 1008 6.78 34.77 81.59
N GLU A 1009 6.27 35.94 81.99
CA GLU A 1009 6.48 37.22 81.30
C GLU A 1009 5.95 38.36 82.20
N THR A 1010 6.73 38.69 83.23
CA THR A 1010 6.85 40.03 83.80
C THR A 1010 8.31 40.19 84.24
N GLY A 1011 9.07 40.99 83.50
CA GLY A 1011 10.49 41.25 83.73
C GLY A 1011 11.19 41.61 82.44
#